data_AF-A0A6A6S6B4-F1
#
_entry.id   AF-A0A6A6S6B4-F1
#
_cell.length_a   1.000
_cell.length_b   1.000
_cell.length_c   1.000
_cell.angle_alpha   90.00
_cell.angle_beta   90.00
_cell.angle_gamma   90.00
#
_symmetry.space_group_name_H-M   'P 1'
#
loop_
_entity.id
_entity.type
_entity.pdbx_description
1 polymer ?
#
loop_
_entity_poly.entity_id
_entity_poly.type
_entity_poly.pdbx_seq_one_letter_code
_entity_poly.pdbx_strand_id
1 'polypeptide(L)'
;MPTPEGANAPASPKENVKILEAPSAPPETLAAARKPPPESKAALWLRRSVILSFWAVVVLLGLPMWWTTTAIYRADLPLQHMTDWAEGKMCKPVFPLRVAVEAPVPSQDVHQFLQATQHALDDLNEFSAHHLRLLAVDPPLTANASQQVVIDGTRSTNVDKDTALSIRLIPVETGETPRSYLQPYSPTLNVYYSPNQIPTASSAGSPLATFIAHELHKIFAEEQAQLAYLLSTTSGDHTAKVNSLSPEMAIELQRQSTRAFKYAPTYHLTFSLFTPASYPSAWEIQDALRQYMSPLLESFSTISNFTVDTQVQLYATFSPSIQQPEYDEGLEAWTLRKEDLSGFINAAEWPLSPSIGHGPTVNFALYVPGKDQSPLLVKGSGASSWLVPQWGGVAILNPRPLPEGVAPLALLTKEALAPAMQTFSTQLISLLGLPQTPSSLPLRLSTLTRVRAASLIFSASSTLGALAQVYQKLPSIPVPDSVAKSVDRALSDLQQACDQLRDGRFQGALEHARNADGEAEKAFFERSMVGQVYFPDEHKVAVYLPLLGPVAVPLILAGLKEIKSGIAALRGSPTCTSGIGLHRYPIHGPKRHERTNSYWQFRRWDGISSVHSARSAPTSQLIFSSNLTSQPHTRTQGAQNVKSVLDGVVNEGTTGINGLVFVAIDKSGTPLITHASGTRSLSSKEPIDLDTTFWIASCTKLITTIAVLQLVEQGTIQLDDAEFVAKFAPEIRAKKVFADGVTAAEQQKQVTMRMLLAHTAGFGYAFFDPRVYAQGIDEFTLDVEEILKSPMVNQPGTTWEYGINVDWAGLILERVTGTKLNDYFQEHIFKPLGITSTTMFPTAEMRANFAGQHQRDPTTGEIKEREHLYKNALNINSKEEEQKAFHSGGAGLFTKPTEYAKVLAMLLNDGKSPETGARVLKESTVKLMWENQIPEHPNFARGGPPPANTTLANPAPELYPQEGNPPQGWGLSFFMTIAPGMTGRGANTAWWAGIANVFWWVDREKGVAGIIASQVLPFGDVKIVPAWVMAEKALYDGLK
;
A
#
# COMPACT_ATOMS: atom_id res chain seq x y z
N MET A 1 21.88 25.57 -54.89
CA MET A 1 22.45 26.75 -55.59
C MET A 1 23.74 27.13 -54.85
N PRO A 2 24.80 27.57 -55.55
CA PRO A 2 26.03 28.04 -54.92
C PRO A 2 26.16 29.58 -54.96
N THR A 3 26.94 30.16 -54.05
CA THR A 3 27.55 31.49 -54.15
C THR A 3 28.94 31.51 -53.51
N PRO A 4 30.00 31.87 -54.26
CA PRO A 4 31.31 32.15 -53.70
C PRO A 4 31.87 33.53 -54.11
N GLU A 5 32.63 34.18 -53.22
CA GLU A 5 33.49 35.33 -53.51
C GLU A 5 34.81 35.21 -52.70
N GLY A 6 35.96 35.74 -53.11
CA GLY A 6 36.29 36.33 -54.43
C GLY A 6 37.39 37.40 -54.40
N ALA A 7 38.67 37.02 -54.52
CA ALA A 7 39.81 37.92 -54.83
C ALA A 7 41.10 37.09 -55.10
N ASN A 8 42.07 37.47 -55.96
CA ASN A 8 42.07 38.40 -57.10
C ASN A 8 43.24 38.02 -58.07
N ALA A 9 43.16 38.42 -59.35
CA ALA A 9 44.20 38.24 -60.41
C ALA A 9 44.71 39.64 -60.89
N PRO A 10 45.46 39.87 -62.03
CA PRO A 10 45.68 39.11 -63.29
C PRO A 10 47.03 38.33 -63.28
N ALA A 11 47.72 37.88 -64.34
CA ALA A 11 47.65 37.99 -65.83
C ALA A 11 48.12 36.65 -66.48
N SER A 12 47.87 36.24 -67.74
CA SER A 12 47.81 36.82 -69.11
C SER A 12 49.17 36.87 -69.87
N PRO A 13 49.27 36.53 -71.19
CA PRO A 13 48.18 36.31 -72.17
C PRO A 13 48.26 35.06 -73.11
N LYS A 14 47.08 34.62 -73.59
CA LYS A 14 46.69 34.11 -74.94
C LYS A 14 47.59 33.15 -75.77
N GLU A 15 47.00 32.05 -76.23
CA GLU A 15 46.69 31.67 -77.65
C GLU A 15 45.95 30.29 -77.69
N ASN A 16 45.26 29.79 -78.74
CA ASN A 16 44.33 30.35 -79.74
C ASN A 16 43.66 29.18 -80.54
N VAL A 17 42.72 29.44 -81.48
CA VAL A 17 42.15 28.49 -82.50
C VAL A 17 41.08 27.46 -82.01
N LYS A 18 40.35 26.84 -82.96
CA LYS A 18 38.96 26.32 -82.85
C LYS A 18 38.65 25.26 -83.97
N ILE A 19 37.46 24.62 -83.90
CA ILE A 19 36.70 23.88 -84.95
C ILE A 19 37.15 22.44 -85.31
N LEU A 20 36.26 21.42 -85.12
CA LEU A 20 35.67 20.55 -86.16
C LEU A 20 34.79 19.41 -85.57
N GLU A 21 34.04 18.71 -86.44
CA GLU A 21 32.91 17.84 -86.12
C GLU A 21 33.23 16.31 -86.18
N ALA A 22 32.17 15.49 -86.08
CA ALA A 22 32.09 14.01 -86.06
C ALA A 22 32.55 13.34 -87.41
N PRO A 23 32.54 11.98 -87.63
CA PRO A 23 31.71 10.94 -86.98
C PRO A 23 32.27 9.48 -86.90
N SER A 24 31.36 8.54 -86.56
CA SER A 24 31.34 7.10 -86.90
C SER A 24 32.18 6.09 -86.09
N ALA A 25 31.74 4.82 -86.10
CA ALA A 25 32.29 3.68 -85.35
C ALA A 25 32.40 2.42 -86.24
N PRO A 26 33.34 1.49 -85.96
CA PRO A 26 33.00 0.07 -85.72
C PRO A 26 34.01 -0.64 -84.76
N PRO A 27 34.02 -1.98 -84.58
CA PRO A 27 32.95 -2.92 -84.21
C PRO A 27 33.31 -3.75 -82.93
N GLU A 28 32.72 -4.94 -82.76
CA GLU A 28 32.69 -5.78 -81.54
C GLU A 28 34.01 -6.50 -81.13
N THR A 29 34.13 -6.89 -79.86
CA THR A 29 34.77 -8.16 -79.42
C THR A 29 34.45 -8.50 -77.94
N LEU A 30 34.41 -9.80 -77.59
CA LEU A 30 34.18 -10.30 -76.22
C LEU A 30 35.49 -10.51 -75.43
N ALA A 31 35.49 -10.19 -74.14
CA ALA A 31 36.56 -10.55 -73.19
C ALA A 31 36.02 -10.81 -71.77
N ALA A 32 36.72 -11.66 -70.99
CA ALA A 32 36.18 -12.29 -69.78
C ALA A 32 36.46 -11.55 -68.45
N ALA A 33 35.59 -11.77 -67.46
CA ALA A 33 35.70 -11.21 -66.11
C ALA A 33 36.86 -11.81 -65.29
N ARG A 34 37.61 -10.96 -64.59
CA ARG A 34 38.71 -11.36 -63.69
C ARG A 34 38.18 -11.75 -62.30
N LYS A 35 38.74 -12.81 -61.70
CA LYS A 35 38.54 -13.17 -60.28
C LYS A 35 39.56 -12.45 -59.39
N PRO A 36 39.26 -12.19 -58.10
CA PRO A 36 40.21 -11.60 -57.17
C PRO A 36 41.39 -12.56 -56.86
N PRO A 37 42.55 -12.03 -56.40
CA PRO A 37 43.75 -12.82 -56.11
C PRO A 37 43.59 -13.72 -54.87
N PRO A 38 44.39 -14.81 -54.76
CA PRO A 38 44.32 -15.74 -53.64
C PRO A 38 44.89 -15.16 -52.32
N GLU A 39 44.27 -15.50 -51.18
CA GLU A 39 44.73 -15.15 -49.84
C GLU A 39 46.13 -15.74 -49.54
N SER A 40 46.97 -15.00 -48.80
CA SER A 40 48.30 -15.45 -48.42
C SER A 40 48.28 -16.51 -47.30
N LYS A 41 49.29 -17.40 -47.26
CA LYS A 41 49.41 -18.41 -46.19
C LYS A 41 49.46 -17.80 -44.79
N ALA A 42 50.04 -16.60 -44.65
CA ALA A 42 50.08 -15.86 -43.38
C ALA A 42 48.69 -15.36 -42.97
N ALA A 43 47.90 -14.81 -43.90
CA ALA A 43 46.53 -14.36 -43.62
C ALA A 43 45.63 -15.53 -43.21
N LEU A 44 45.76 -16.69 -43.86
CA LEU A 44 45.04 -17.92 -43.50
C LEU A 44 45.40 -18.42 -42.09
N TRP A 45 46.68 -18.36 -41.69
CA TRP A 45 47.09 -18.78 -40.35
C TRP A 45 46.62 -17.79 -39.27
N LEU A 46 46.77 -16.48 -39.52
CA LEU A 46 46.26 -15.42 -38.62
C LEU A 46 44.74 -15.55 -38.40
N ARG A 47 43.97 -15.76 -39.49
CA ARG A 47 42.53 -16.00 -39.43
C ARG A 47 42.18 -17.20 -38.56
N ARG A 48 42.91 -18.31 -38.70
CA ARG A 48 42.75 -19.52 -37.87
C ARG A 48 43.02 -19.23 -36.40
N SER A 49 44.12 -18.56 -36.08
CA SER A 49 44.45 -18.17 -34.71
C SER A 49 43.37 -17.29 -34.09
N VAL A 50 42.88 -16.28 -34.81
CA VAL A 50 41.83 -15.36 -34.32
C VAL A 50 40.50 -16.09 -34.06
N ILE A 51 40.07 -16.98 -34.96
CA ILE A 51 38.85 -17.78 -34.78
C ILE A 51 39.01 -18.74 -33.58
N LEU A 52 40.17 -19.39 -33.45
CA LEU A 52 40.45 -20.29 -32.32
C LEU A 52 40.54 -19.55 -30.99
N SER A 53 41.18 -18.38 -30.93
CA SER A 53 41.22 -17.57 -29.70
C SER A 53 39.84 -17.06 -29.30
N PHE A 54 39.00 -16.68 -30.27
CA PHE A 54 37.63 -16.27 -29.97
C PHE A 54 36.82 -17.43 -29.38
N TRP A 55 36.86 -18.61 -30.00
CA TRP A 55 36.18 -19.80 -29.48
C TRP A 55 36.75 -20.29 -28.14
N ALA A 56 38.06 -20.15 -27.89
CA ALA A 56 38.66 -20.42 -26.60
C ALA A 56 38.11 -19.48 -25.51
N VAL A 57 37.99 -18.18 -25.77
CA VAL A 57 37.37 -17.21 -24.85
C VAL A 57 35.89 -17.55 -24.61
N VAL A 58 35.12 -17.86 -25.67
CA VAL A 58 33.70 -18.23 -25.55
C VAL A 58 33.52 -19.48 -24.69
N VAL A 59 34.36 -20.51 -24.86
CA VAL A 59 34.19 -21.79 -24.12
C VAL A 59 34.78 -21.75 -22.71
N LEU A 60 35.93 -21.11 -22.51
CA LEU A 60 36.64 -21.11 -21.21
C LEU A 60 36.20 -19.98 -20.27
N LEU A 61 35.66 -18.88 -20.79
CA LEU A 61 35.20 -17.73 -20.01
C LEU A 61 33.72 -17.43 -20.26
N GLY A 62 33.29 -17.38 -21.53
CA GLY A 62 31.92 -17.02 -21.91
C GLY A 62 30.86 -17.97 -21.35
N LEU A 63 30.97 -19.28 -21.59
CA LEU A 63 30.00 -20.27 -21.12
C LEU A 63 29.96 -20.42 -19.57
N PRO A 64 31.09 -20.49 -18.84
CA PRO A 64 31.08 -20.49 -17.38
C PRO A 64 30.47 -19.20 -16.81
N MET A 65 30.88 -18.03 -17.32
CA MET A 65 30.33 -16.74 -16.88
C MET A 65 28.83 -16.66 -17.13
N TRP A 66 28.39 -16.99 -18.36
CA TRP A 66 26.98 -17.09 -18.72
C TRP A 66 26.21 -17.93 -17.72
N TRP A 67 26.63 -19.20 -17.50
CA TRP A 67 25.97 -20.11 -16.57
C TRP A 67 25.87 -19.53 -15.16
N THR A 68 26.95 -18.93 -14.63
CA THR A 68 26.92 -18.28 -13.31
C THR A 68 26.05 -17.03 -13.24
N THR A 69 25.86 -16.30 -14.36
CA THR A 69 25.01 -15.09 -14.42
C THR A 69 23.54 -15.38 -14.75
N THR A 70 23.22 -16.53 -15.35
CA THR A 70 21.84 -16.92 -15.70
C THR A 70 21.24 -17.95 -14.75
N ALA A 71 22.04 -18.59 -13.90
CA ALA A 71 21.54 -19.46 -12.84
C ALA A 71 20.78 -18.64 -11.78
N ILE A 72 19.53 -19.02 -11.52
CA ILE A 72 18.76 -18.46 -10.42
C ILE A 72 19.26 -19.07 -9.10
N TYR A 73 19.64 -18.23 -8.14
CA TYR A 73 20.05 -18.72 -6.82
C TYR A 73 18.87 -19.31 -6.05
N ARG A 74 19.14 -20.43 -5.37
CA ARG A 74 18.15 -21.20 -4.62
C ARG A 74 18.82 -21.82 -3.40
N ALA A 75 18.45 -21.36 -2.21
CA ALA A 75 18.79 -22.02 -0.96
C ALA A 75 18.01 -23.34 -0.85
N ASP A 76 18.70 -24.40 -0.39
CA ASP A 76 18.07 -25.68 -0.11
C ASP A 76 17.17 -25.59 1.13
N LEU A 77 15.98 -26.19 1.05
CA LEU A 77 15.01 -26.26 2.15
C LEU A 77 14.91 -27.69 2.71
N PRO A 78 14.65 -27.87 4.02
CA PRO A 78 14.50 -29.19 4.65
C PRO A 78 13.14 -29.85 4.32
N LEU A 79 12.87 -30.08 3.03
CA LEU A 79 11.56 -30.47 2.49
C LEU A 79 10.91 -31.65 3.22
N GLN A 80 11.67 -32.70 3.52
CA GLN A 80 11.15 -33.88 4.21
C GLN A 80 10.59 -33.53 5.59
N HIS A 81 11.30 -32.69 6.35
CA HIS A 81 10.87 -32.23 7.67
C HIS A 81 9.62 -31.35 7.55
N MET A 82 9.58 -30.44 6.56
CA MET A 82 8.40 -29.60 6.27
C MET A 82 7.16 -30.46 5.93
N THR A 83 7.31 -31.53 5.14
CA THR A 83 6.22 -32.46 4.84
C THR A 83 5.84 -33.34 6.04
N ASP A 84 6.81 -33.78 6.86
CA ASP A 84 6.49 -34.60 8.05
C ASP A 84 5.80 -33.79 9.16
N TRP A 85 5.99 -32.47 9.21
CA TRP A 85 5.17 -31.55 9.99
C TRP A 85 3.76 -31.39 9.39
N ALA A 86 3.65 -31.10 8.09
CA ALA A 86 2.37 -30.91 7.41
C ALA A 86 1.47 -32.16 7.42
N GLU A 87 2.05 -33.35 7.38
CA GLU A 87 1.34 -34.65 7.46
C GLU A 87 1.04 -35.08 8.91
N GLY A 88 1.45 -34.31 9.91
CA GLY A 88 1.12 -34.56 11.32
C GLY A 88 1.95 -35.64 12.02
N LYS A 89 3.08 -36.06 11.44
CA LYS A 89 3.96 -37.10 12.00
C LYS A 89 4.79 -36.58 13.17
N MET A 90 5.27 -35.34 13.08
CA MET A 90 6.20 -34.75 14.05
C MET A 90 5.52 -34.32 15.36
N CYS A 91 4.30 -33.78 15.29
CA CYS A 91 3.54 -33.36 16.46
C CYS A 91 2.16 -34.02 16.53
N LYS A 92 1.92 -34.74 17.63
CA LYS A 92 0.60 -35.18 18.05
C LYS A 92 0.20 -34.34 19.27
N PRO A 93 -0.68 -33.34 19.12
CA PRO A 93 -1.01 -32.46 20.23
C PRO A 93 -1.76 -33.24 21.32
N VAL A 94 -1.27 -33.09 22.56
CA VAL A 94 -1.88 -33.63 23.77
C VAL A 94 -1.98 -32.48 24.76
N PHE A 95 -3.11 -32.41 25.47
CA PHE A 95 -3.45 -31.33 26.39
C PHE A 95 -3.58 -31.90 27.81
N PRO A 96 -2.47 -31.99 28.57
CA PRO A 96 -2.49 -32.43 29.97
C PRO A 96 -2.79 -31.23 30.88
N LEU A 97 -4.06 -31.09 31.29
CA LEU A 97 -4.48 -30.05 32.22
C LEU A 97 -4.20 -30.50 33.65
N ARG A 98 -3.29 -29.80 34.34
CA ARG A 98 -3.01 -29.99 35.77
C ARG A 98 -4.15 -29.41 36.60
N VAL A 99 -4.77 -30.22 37.45
CA VAL A 99 -5.88 -29.81 38.33
C VAL A 99 -5.46 -30.00 39.79
N ALA A 100 -5.27 -28.91 40.52
CA ALA A 100 -4.83 -28.93 41.91
C ALA A 100 -6.00 -29.24 42.85
N VAL A 101 -5.75 -29.92 43.97
CA VAL A 101 -6.76 -30.24 44.99
C VAL A 101 -6.29 -29.80 46.37
N GLU A 102 -7.01 -28.83 46.93
CA GLU A 102 -6.87 -28.31 48.29
C GLU A 102 -7.84 -29.05 49.22
N ALA A 103 -7.32 -29.96 50.05
CA ALA A 103 -8.11 -30.82 50.94
C ALA A 103 -7.71 -30.65 52.42
N PRO A 104 -8.64 -30.35 53.34
CA PRO A 104 -8.37 -30.26 54.79
C PRO A 104 -8.40 -31.65 55.45
N VAL A 105 -7.59 -32.58 54.93
CA VAL A 105 -7.68 -34.03 55.17
C VAL A 105 -6.27 -34.62 55.36
N PRO A 106 -6.06 -35.66 56.20
CA PRO A 106 -4.75 -36.31 56.34
C PRO A 106 -4.18 -36.84 55.01
N SER A 107 -2.86 -36.72 54.84
CA SER A 107 -2.21 -36.93 53.54
C SER A 107 -2.36 -38.34 52.95
N GLN A 108 -2.55 -39.37 53.77
CA GLN A 108 -2.78 -40.74 53.28
C GLN A 108 -4.16 -40.91 52.62
N ASP A 109 -5.22 -40.34 53.20
CA ASP A 109 -6.58 -40.43 52.66
C ASP A 109 -6.71 -39.60 51.36
N VAL A 110 -6.02 -38.45 51.29
CA VAL A 110 -5.94 -37.61 50.09
C VAL A 110 -5.40 -38.40 48.89
N HIS A 111 -4.35 -39.19 49.05
CA HIS A 111 -3.78 -39.96 47.93
C HIS A 111 -4.76 -41.02 47.39
N GLN A 112 -5.48 -41.72 48.27
CA GLN A 112 -6.50 -42.70 47.84
C GLN A 112 -7.69 -42.02 47.15
N PHE A 113 -8.14 -40.89 47.69
CA PHE A 113 -9.21 -40.08 47.11
C PHE A 113 -8.84 -39.52 45.72
N LEU A 114 -7.61 -39.03 45.55
CA LEU A 114 -7.09 -38.58 44.26
C LEU A 114 -7.02 -39.72 43.24
N GLN A 115 -6.54 -40.91 43.63
CA GLN A 115 -6.51 -42.06 42.73
C GLN A 115 -7.93 -42.49 42.31
N ALA A 116 -8.88 -42.57 43.24
CA ALA A 116 -10.27 -42.92 42.94
C ALA A 116 -10.94 -41.89 42.01
N THR A 117 -10.66 -40.60 42.21
CA THR A 117 -11.17 -39.52 41.35
C THR A 117 -10.51 -39.53 39.97
N GLN A 118 -9.21 -39.85 39.88
CA GLN A 118 -8.50 -39.97 38.62
C GLN A 118 -9.01 -41.15 37.77
N HIS A 119 -9.29 -42.31 38.38
CA HIS A 119 -9.94 -43.43 37.67
C HIS A 119 -11.32 -43.02 37.12
N ALA A 120 -12.18 -42.41 37.95
CA ALA A 120 -13.49 -41.93 37.52
C ALA A 120 -13.42 -40.83 36.43
N LEU A 121 -12.31 -40.08 36.34
CA LEU A 121 -12.05 -39.12 35.26
C LEU A 121 -11.58 -39.78 33.98
N ASP A 122 -10.65 -40.74 34.05
CA ASP A 122 -10.15 -41.46 32.87
C ASP A 122 -11.25 -42.36 32.27
N ASP A 123 -12.14 -42.94 33.08
CA ASP A 123 -13.32 -43.71 32.63
C ASP A 123 -14.36 -42.85 31.88
N LEU A 124 -14.43 -41.54 32.16
CA LEU A 124 -15.33 -40.57 31.48
C LEU A 124 -14.70 -39.92 30.23
N ASN A 125 -13.46 -40.27 29.88
CA ASN A 125 -12.69 -39.53 28.88
C ASN A 125 -12.67 -40.19 27.50
N GLU A 126 -13.63 -39.84 26.65
CA GLU A 126 -13.72 -40.35 25.27
C GLU A 126 -12.64 -39.77 24.32
N PHE A 127 -12.00 -38.64 24.66
CA PHE A 127 -11.06 -37.93 23.78
C PHE A 127 -9.61 -38.04 24.24
N SER A 128 -8.93 -39.09 23.79
CA SER A 128 -7.54 -39.45 24.14
C SER A 128 -6.42 -38.40 23.95
N ALA A 129 -6.71 -37.23 23.39
CA ALA A 129 -5.76 -36.10 23.32
C ALA A 129 -5.92 -35.10 24.47
N HIS A 130 -7.05 -35.10 25.20
CA HIS A 130 -7.31 -34.23 26.34
C HIS A 130 -7.25 -35.05 27.64
N HIS A 131 -6.52 -34.57 28.64
CA HIS A 131 -6.34 -35.30 29.89
C HIS A 131 -6.38 -34.35 31.09
N LEU A 132 -7.33 -34.57 32.01
CA LEU A 132 -7.30 -33.96 33.33
C LEU A 132 -6.41 -34.81 34.25
N ARG A 133 -5.41 -34.19 34.88
CA ARG A 133 -4.47 -34.87 35.80
C ARG A 133 -4.48 -34.17 37.16
N LEU A 134 -4.93 -34.91 38.18
CA LEU A 134 -5.09 -34.39 39.54
C LEU A 134 -3.74 -34.32 40.29
N LEU A 135 -3.54 -33.25 41.06
CA LEU A 135 -2.35 -33.01 41.89
C LEU A 135 -2.76 -32.60 43.32
N ALA A 136 -2.03 -33.10 44.33
CA ALA A 136 -2.16 -32.64 45.71
C ALA A 136 -1.45 -31.29 45.93
N VAL A 137 -1.95 -30.47 46.86
CA VAL A 137 -1.30 -29.22 47.31
C VAL A 137 -0.82 -29.38 48.75
N ASP A 138 0.50 -29.42 48.94
CA ASP A 138 1.16 -29.40 50.25
C ASP A 138 1.73 -28.00 50.57
N PRO A 139 1.79 -27.56 51.84
CA PRO A 139 1.26 -28.21 53.04
C PRO A 139 -0.19 -27.79 53.36
N PRO A 140 -0.96 -28.59 54.14
CA PRO A 140 -2.37 -28.33 54.42
C PRO A 140 -2.60 -27.09 55.31
N LEU A 141 -3.69 -26.37 55.03
CA LEU A 141 -4.20 -25.30 55.88
C LEU A 141 -4.67 -25.85 57.23
N THR A 142 -4.10 -25.36 58.33
CA THR A 142 -4.51 -25.74 59.69
C THR A 142 -5.96 -25.33 59.97
N ALA A 143 -6.74 -26.23 60.59
CA ALA A 143 -8.20 -26.14 60.70
C ALA A 143 -8.77 -24.80 61.23
N ASN A 144 -8.04 -24.10 62.11
CA ASN A 144 -8.45 -22.81 62.67
C ASN A 144 -8.55 -21.67 61.63
N ALA A 145 -7.96 -21.82 60.44
CA ALA A 145 -8.05 -20.80 59.37
C ALA A 145 -9.46 -20.68 58.77
N SER A 146 -10.32 -21.68 58.98
CA SER A 146 -11.70 -21.76 58.44
C SER A 146 -12.59 -20.56 58.76
N GLN A 147 -12.35 -19.84 59.86
CA GLN A 147 -13.11 -18.63 60.23
C GLN A 147 -12.50 -17.31 59.73
N GLN A 148 -11.27 -17.30 59.22
CA GLN A 148 -10.60 -16.08 58.73
C GLN A 148 -10.54 -15.97 57.19
N VAL A 149 -10.55 -17.10 56.48
CA VAL A 149 -10.48 -17.14 54.99
C VAL A 149 -11.72 -16.55 54.30
N VAL A 150 -12.80 -16.28 55.05
CA VAL A 150 -14.03 -15.65 54.52
C VAL A 150 -13.89 -14.15 54.24
N ILE A 151 -12.88 -13.47 54.82
CA ILE A 151 -12.79 -12.00 54.82
C ILE A 151 -11.75 -11.45 53.82
N ASP A 152 -10.65 -12.17 53.57
CA ASP A 152 -9.49 -11.61 52.86
C ASP A 152 -9.18 -12.36 51.56
N GLY A 153 -9.60 -11.79 50.42
CA GLY A 153 -9.43 -12.35 49.07
C GLY A 153 -8.00 -12.21 48.50
N THR A 154 -7.00 -12.02 49.35
CA THR A 154 -5.66 -11.51 48.99
C THR A 154 -4.52 -12.53 49.13
N ARG A 155 -4.76 -13.69 49.74
CA ARG A 155 -3.75 -14.76 49.84
C ARG A 155 -3.68 -15.63 48.58
N SER A 156 -2.82 -15.22 47.65
CA SER A 156 -2.22 -16.17 46.71
C SER A 156 -1.38 -17.19 47.49
N THR A 157 -1.86 -18.42 47.57
CA THR A 157 -0.97 -19.58 47.75
C THR A 157 -0.07 -19.71 46.51
N ASN A 158 1.08 -20.38 46.64
CA ASN A 158 1.96 -20.69 45.50
C ASN A 158 1.39 -21.85 44.67
N VAL A 159 0.21 -21.64 44.07
CA VAL A 159 -0.33 -22.54 43.04
C VAL A 159 0.55 -22.39 41.80
N ASP A 160 1.01 -23.51 41.25
CA ASP A 160 1.89 -23.53 40.08
C ASP A 160 1.22 -22.84 38.88
N LYS A 161 1.98 -22.05 38.11
CA LYS A 161 1.45 -21.24 36.99
C LYS A 161 0.81 -22.07 35.88
N ASP A 162 1.21 -23.34 35.77
CA ASP A 162 0.67 -24.31 34.81
C ASP A 162 -0.63 -25.00 35.30
N THR A 163 -1.18 -24.60 36.46
CA THR A 163 -2.43 -25.17 37.00
C THR A 163 -3.65 -24.64 36.25
N ALA A 164 -4.45 -25.52 35.67
CA ALA A 164 -5.64 -25.15 34.92
C ALA A 164 -6.86 -24.82 35.81
N LEU A 165 -6.97 -25.48 36.97
CA LEU A 165 -8.08 -25.35 37.93
C LEU A 165 -7.61 -25.80 39.33
N SER A 166 -8.01 -25.06 40.38
CA SER A 166 -7.91 -25.54 41.78
C SER A 166 -9.29 -26.01 42.27
N ILE A 167 -9.33 -27.14 42.97
CA ILE A 167 -10.51 -27.68 43.63
C ILE A 167 -10.32 -27.50 45.14
N ARG A 168 -11.24 -26.77 45.79
CA ARG A 168 -11.22 -26.55 47.24
C ARG A 168 -12.33 -27.36 47.90
N LEU A 169 -11.94 -28.37 48.69
CA LEU A 169 -12.88 -29.18 49.46
C LEU A 169 -13.26 -28.45 50.75
N ILE A 170 -14.55 -28.19 50.95
CA ILE A 170 -15.10 -27.48 52.11
C ILE A 170 -16.05 -28.42 52.88
N PRO A 171 -15.69 -28.86 54.10
CA PRO A 171 -16.58 -29.69 54.92
C PRO A 171 -17.78 -28.86 55.40
N VAL A 172 -18.98 -29.44 55.38
CA VAL A 172 -20.21 -28.80 55.89
C VAL A 172 -21.04 -29.78 56.72
N GLU A 173 -21.55 -29.31 57.85
CA GLU A 173 -22.34 -30.12 58.79
C GLU A 173 -23.84 -30.21 58.44
N THR A 174 -24.36 -29.23 57.67
CA THR A 174 -25.79 -29.15 57.30
C THR A 174 -25.99 -28.69 55.85
N GLY A 175 -27.07 -29.16 55.23
CA GLY A 175 -27.44 -28.86 53.83
C GLY A 175 -27.11 -29.99 52.84
N GLU A 176 -27.55 -29.81 51.59
CA GLU A 176 -27.35 -30.80 50.52
C GLU A 176 -25.86 -30.92 50.15
N THR A 177 -25.35 -32.16 50.14
CA THR A 177 -23.97 -32.51 49.80
C THR A 177 -23.90 -33.87 49.10
N PRO A 178 -23.02 -34.07 48.10
CA PRO A 178 -22.04 -33.11 47.59
C PRO A 178 -22.69 -32.03 46.69
N ARG A 179 -22.12 -30.82 46.70
CA ARG A 179 -22.51 -29.74 45.77
C ARG A 179 -21.31 -28.88 45.38
N SER A 180 -21.33 -28.32 44.18
CA SER A 180 -20.26 -27.51 43.60
C SER A 180 -20.62 -26.01 43.55
N TYR A 181 -19.59 -25.16 43.51
CA TYR A 181 -19.69 -23.75 43.11
C TYR A 181 -18.38 -23.30 42.47
N LEU A 182 -18.42 -23.03 41.16
CA LEU A 182 -17.31 -22.46 40.41
C LEU A 182 -17.27 -20.94 40.60
N GLN A 183 -16.11 -20.39 40.95
CA GLN A 183 -15.94 -18.95 41.14
C GLN A 183 -15.89 -18.21 39.77
N PRO A 184 -16.64 -17.10 39.56
CA PRO A 184 -16.66 -16.40 38.27
C PRO A 184 -15.35 -15.70 37.87
N TYR A 185 -14.54 -15.30 38.86
CA TYR A 185 -13.36 -14.44 38.68
C TYR A 185 -12.03 -15.16 38.99
N SER A 186 -12.05 -16.46 39.23
CA SER A 186 -10.86 -17.28 39.49
C SER A 186 -11.05 -18.69 38.91
N PRO A 187 -9.96 -19.42 38.61
CA PRO A 187 -10.00 -20.82 38.24
C PRO A 187 -10.11 -21.70 39.50
N THR A 188 -11.17 -21.51 40.30
CA THR A 188 -11.38 -22.24 41.57
C THR A 188 -12.78 -22.84 41.66
N LEU A 189 -12.86 -24.16 41.84
CA LEU A 189 -14.08 -24.92 42.09
C LEU A 189 -14.19 -25.25 43.58
N ASN A 190 -15.13 -24.61 44.29
CA ASN A 190 -15.45 -24.98 45.67
C ASN A 190 -16.39 -26.19 45.66
N VAL A 191 -16.02 -27.27 46.37
CA VAL A 191 -16.84 -28.48 46.52
C VAL A 191 -17.20 -28.66 47.98
N TYR A 192 -18.49 -28.58 48.28
CA TYR A 192 -19.03 -28.72 49.62
C TYR A 192 -19.43 -30.18 49.86
N TYR A 193 -18.89 -30.80 50.91
CA TYR A 193 -19.05 -32.23 51.19
C TYR A 193 -19.36 -32.48 52.68
N SER A 194 -20.04 -33.58 52.98
CA SER A 194 -20.17 -34.07 54.36
C SER A 194 -18.95 -34.93 54.71
N PRO A 195 -18.33 -34.83 55.90
CA PRO A 195 -17.15 -35.63 56.28
C PRO A 195 -17.29 -37.14 56.06
N ASN A 196 -18.51 -37.68 56.14
CA ASN A 196 -18.83 -39.08 55.89
C ASN A 196 -18.69 -39.53 54.41
N GLN A 197 -18.40 -38.61 53.48
CA GLN A 197 -18.30 -38.86 52.03
C GLN A 197 -16.86 -39.05 51.52
N ILE A 198 -15.85 -38.82 52.37
CA ILE A 198 -14.45 -39.16 52.08
C ILE A 198 -14.33 -40.70 52.12
N PRO A 199 -13.69 -41.35 51.12
CA PRO A 199 -13.46 -42.79 51.14
C PRO A 199 -12.49 -43.15 52.28
N THR A 200 -12.86 -44.16 53.06
CA THR A 200 -11.93 -44.87 53.94
C THR A 200 -11.35 -46.08 53.19
N ALA A 201 -10.21 -46.59 53.67
CA ALA A 201 -9.38 -47.62 53.01
C ALA A 201 -10.03 -49.00 52.75
N SER A 202 -11.33 -49.16 53.01
CA SER A 202 -12.13 -50.35 52.74
C SER A 202 -13.32 -50.11 51.79
N SER A 203 -13.48 -48.89 51.25
CA SER A 203 -14.57 -48.52 50.35
C SER A 203 -14.19 -48.71 48.87
N ALA A 204 -14.99 -49.47 48.12
CA ALA A 204 -14.72 -49.81 46.71
C ALA A 204 -15.10 -48.69 45.71
N GLY A 205 -15.53 -47.53 46.19
CA GLY A 205 -15.88 -46.36 45.39
C GLY A 205 -16.35 -45.20 46.27
N SER A 206 -16.08 -43.96 45.85
CA SER A 206 -16.50 -42.75 46.56
C SER A 206 -17.51 -41.96 45.75
N PRO A 207 -18.74 -41.72 46.27
CA PRO A 207 -19.71 -40.82 45.62
C PRO A 207 -19.17 -39.40 45.40
N LEU A 208 -18.27 -38.92 46.29
CA LEU A 208 -17.63 -37.62 46.15
C LEU A 208 -16.62 -37.60 44.98
N ALA A 209 -15.83 -38.67 44.81
CA ALA A 209 -14.92 -38.81 43.67
C ALA A 209 -15.69 -38.84 42.34
N THR A 210 -16.76 -39.64 42.26
CA THR A 210 -17.63 -39.70 41.07
C THR A 210 -18.31 -38.36 40.78
N PHE A 211 -18.78 -37.64 41.82
CA PHE A 211 -19.36 -36.30 41.67
C PHE A 211 -18.34 -35.29 41.10
N ILE A 212 -17.13 -35.24 41.65
CA ILE A 212 -16.08 -34.34 41.16
C ILE A 212 -15.68 -34.68 39.72
N ALA A 213 -15.57 -35.96 39.37
CA ALA A 213 -15.26 -36.37 38.00
C ALA A 213 -16.32 -35.88 36.98
N HIS A 214 -17.61 -35.98 37.31
CA HIS A 214 -18.68 -35.48 36.45
C HIS A 214 -18.70 -33.94 36.35
N GLU A 215 -18.50 -33.22 37.45
CA GLU A 215 -18.43 -31.75 37.42
C GLU A 215 -17.21 -31.24 36.65
N LEU A 216 -16.06 -31.90 36.76
CA LEU A 216 -14.86 -31.59 35.97
C LEU A 216 -15.07 -31.85 34.48
N HIS A 217 -15.61 -33.02 34.11
CA HIS A 217 -15.94 -33.34 32.72
C HIS A 217 -16.89 -32.28 32.12
N LYS A 218 -17.94 -31.92 32.85
CA LYS A 218 -18.91 -30.86 32.50
C LYS A 218 -18.27 -29.45 32.37
N ILE A 219 -17.27 -29.13 33.20
CA ILE A 219 -16.55 -27.84 33.13
C ILE A 219 -15.70 -27.73 31.85
N PHE A 220 -15.12 -28.84 31.36
CA PHE A 220 -14.24 -28.86 30.19
C PHE A 220 -14.89 -29.37 28.90
N ALA A 221 -16.18 -29.75 28.91
CA ALA A 221 -16.86 -30.34 27.74
C ALA A 221 -16.83 -29.44 26.47
N GLU A 222 -17.04 -28.12 26.61
CA GLU A 222 -16.96 -27.20 25.46
C GLU A 222 -15.54 -27.09 24.89
N GLU A 223 -14.52 -27.10 25.75
CA GLU A 223 -13.10 -27.16 25.33
C GLU A 223 -12.78 -28.47 24.61
N GLN A 224 -13.22 -29.60 25.16
CA GLN A 224 -13.00 -30.93 24.61
C GLN A 224 -13.64 -31.03 23.21
N ALA A 225 -14.84 -30.47 23.03
CA ALA A 225 -15.54 -30.39 21.75
C ALA A 225 -14.85 -29.44 20.75
N GLN A 226 -14.41 -28.24 21.19
CA GLN A 226 -13.66 -27.29 20.34
C GLN A 226 -12.35 -27.89 19.83
N LEU A 227 -11.59 -28.56 20.69
CA LEU A 227 -10.33 -29.21 20.32
C LEU A 227 -10.56 -30.42 19.39
N ALA A 228 -11.56 -31.25 19.67
CA ALA A 228 -11.93 -32.36 18.78
C ALA A 228 -12.36 -31.86 17.38
N TYR A 229 -13.12 -30.77 17.30
CA TYR A 229 -13.52 -30.15 16.03
C TYR A 229 -12.30 -29.63 15.25
N LEU A 230 -11.37 -28.94 15.92
CA LEU A 230 -10.12 -28.47 15.34
C LEU A 230 -9.30 -29.62 14.73
N LEU A 231 -9.10 -30.73 15.48
CA LEU A 231 -8.36 -31.90 14.97
C LEU A 231 -9.06 -32.57 13.77
N SER A 232 -10.41 -32.61 13.78
CA SER A 232 -11.20 -33.25 12.72
C SER A 232 -11.28 -32.46 11.41
N THR A 233 -10.99 -31.15 11.45
CA THR A 233 -11.08 -30.25 10.29
C THR A 233 -9.73 -30.01 9.59
N THR A 234 -8.63 -30.39 10.22
CA THR A 234 -7.26 -30.28 9.66
C THR A 234 -6.87 -31.49 8.81
N SER A 235 -6.45 -31.26 7.57
CA SER A 235 -6.10 -32.30 6.58
C SER A 235 -4.75 -32.98 6.84
N GLY A 236 -4.70 -33.91 7.79
CA GLY A 236 -3.56 -34.78 8.04
C GLY A 236 -3.99 -36.12 8.63
N ASP A 237 -3.06 -37.06 8.79
CA ASP A 237 -3.36 -38.41 9.34
C ASP A 237 -3.47 -38.39 10.89
N HIS A 238 -4.05 -37.30 11.42
CA HIS A 238 -4.34 -37.03 12.83
C HIS A 238 -5.52 -37.88 13.34
N THR A 239 -5.45 -39.19 13.08
CA THR A 239 -6.49 -40.19 13.39
C THR A 239 -6.56 -40.55 14.88
N ALA A 240 -6.68 -39.53 15.74
CA ALA A 240 -7.47 -39.69 16.94
C ALA A 240 -8.88 -40.14 16.51
N LYS A 241 -9.35 -41.27 17.03
CA LYS A 241 -10.71 -41.75 16.76
C LYS A 241 -11.70 -40.88 17.52
N VAL A 242 -12.03 -39.71 16.96
CA VAL A 242 -13.10 -38.84 17.47
C VAL A 242 -14.44 -39.53 17.17
N ASN A 243 -14.86 -40.39 18.08
CA ASN A 243 -16.24 -40.83 18.13
C ASN A 243 -17.10 -39.62 18.52
N SER A 244 -18.16 -39.36 17.75
CA SER A 244 -19.32 -38.55 18.15
C SER A 244 -19.06 -37.19 18.82
N LEU A 245 -18.48 -36.25 18.07
CA LEU A 245 -19.09 -34.91 18.07
C LEU A 245 -20.52 -35.05 17.54
N SER A 246 -21.52 -34.53 18.26
CA SER A 246 -22.89 -34.55 17.74
C SER A 246 -23.03 -33.61 16.53
N PRO A 247 -23.87 -33.92 15.53
CA PRO A 247 -24.04 -33.05 14.37
C PRO A 247 -24.46 -31.61 14.73
N GLU A 248 -25.28 -31.48 15.78
CA GLU A 248 -25.72 -30.18 16.31
C GLU A 248 -24.56 -29.38 16.91
N MET A 249 -23.69 -30.03 17.71
CA MET A 249 -22.50 -29.40 18.28
C MET A 249 -21.50 -29.01 17.19
N ALA A 250 -21.29 -29.86 16.18
CA ALA A 250 -20.42 -29.56 15.05
C ALA A 250 -20.91 -28.34 14.23
N ILE A 251 -22.23 -28.21 14.02
CA ILE A 251 -22.84 -27.05 13.35
C ILE A 251 -22.68 -25.78 14.20
N GLU A 252 -22.87 -25.85 15.52
CA GLU A 252 -22.68 -24.69 16.39
C GLU A 252 -21.22 -24.25 16.46
N LEU A 253 -20.27 -25.18 16.57
CA LEU A 253 -18.84 -24.88 16.52
C LEU A 253 -18.41 -24.29 15.16
N GLN A 254 -18.97 -24.78 14.05
CA GLN A 254 -18.77 -24.18 12.72
C GLN A 254 -19.37 -22.76 12.63
N ARG A 255 -20.52 -22.51 13.25
CA ARG A 255 -21.13 -21.18 13.33
C ARG A 255 -20.31 -20.21 14.18
N GLN A 256 -19.67 -20.70 15.25
CA GLN A 256 -18.75 -19.91 16.07
C GLN A 256 -17.43 -19.63 15.34
N SER A 257 -16.85 -20.62 14.67
CA SER A 257 -15.58 -20.46 13.93
C SER A 257 -15.71 -19.51 12.73
N THR A 258 -16.85 -19.52 12.04
CA THR A 258 -17.13 -18.58 10.94
C THR A 258 -17.47 -17.17 11.42
N ARG A 259 -18.08 -17.03 12.61
CA ARG A 259 -18.39 -15.73 13.25
C ARG A 259 -17.14 -15.01 13.77
N ALA A 260 -16.21 -15.76 14.36
CA ALA A 260 -14.99 -15.23 14.96
C ALA A 260 -13.95 -14.80 13.91
N PHE A 261 -13.05 -13.91 14.29
CA PHE A 261 -11.85 -13.62 13.53
C PHE A 261 -10.85 -14.79 13.61
N LYS A 262 -10.07 -14.96 12.53
CA LYS A 262 -8.78 -15.66 12.59
C LYS A 262 -7.91 -15.06 13.70
N TYR A 263 -7.01 -15.87 14.25
CA TYR A 263 -6.07 -15.38 15.26
C TYR A 263 -5.17 -14.27 14.67
N ALA A 264 -4.86 -13.27 15.48
CA ALA A 264 -3.81 -12.31 15.20
C ALA A 264 -3.06 -11.95 16.49
N PRO A 265 -1.74 -11.69 16.44
CA PRO A 265 -0.97 -11.26 17.60
C PRO A 265 -1.36 -9.86 18.08
N THR A 266 -1.90 -9.03 17.18
CA THR A 266 -2.46 -7.69 17.46
C THR A 266 -3.79 -7.54 16.71
N TYR A 267 -4.78 -6.93 17.36
CA TYR A 267 -6.03 -6.47 16.74
C TYR A 267 -6.12 -4.95 16.82
N HIS A 268 -6.73 -4.32 15.81
CA HIS A 268 -7.02 -2.89 15.82
C HIS A 268 -8.52 -2.68 16.08
N LEU A 269 -8.90 -1.95 17.12
CA LEU A 269 -10.31 -1.74 17.50
C LEU A 269 -10.73 -0.31 17.14
N THR A 270 -11.70 -0.14 16.22
CA THR A 270 -12.10 1.18 15.71
C THR A 270 -13.51 1.54 16.17
N PHE A 271 -13.64 2.45 17.13
CA PHE A 271 -14.93 2.92 17.65
C PHE A 271 -15.40 4.15 16.88
N SER A 272 -16.55 4.05 16.22
CA SER A 272 -17.07 5.05 15.29
C SER A 272 -18.44 5.57 15.74
N LEU A 273 -18.57 6.88 15.92
CA LEU A 273 -19.87 7.54 16.11
C LEU A 273 -20.43 7.99 14.75
N PHE A 274 -21.62 7.52 14.40
CA PHE A 274 -22.34 7.89 13.18
C PHE A 274 -23.67 8.56 13.54
N THR A 275 -24.00 9.66 12.86
CA THR A 275 -25.31 10.34 12.95
C THR A 275 -25.64 10.99 11.61
N PRO A 276 -26.90 10.97 11.14
CA PRO A 276 -27.32 11.67 9.92
C PRO A 276 -27.44 13.20 10.13
N ALA A 277 -27.30 13.69 11.37
CA ALA A 277 -27.40 15.10 11.72
C ALA A 277 -26.03 15.74 12.04
N SER A 278 -26.04 17.04 12.35
CA SER A 278 -24.87 17.77 12.89
C SER A 278 -24.57 17.48 14.37
N TYR A 279 -25.37 16.63 15.02
CA TYR A 279 -25.25 16.27 16.43
C TYR A 279 -25.63 14.79 16.65
N PRO A 280 -25.11 14.13 17.70
CA PRO A 280 -24.03 14.60 18.58
C PRO A 280 -22.69 14.69 17.83
N SER A 281 -21.95 15.77 18.07
CA SER A 281 -20.65 16.05 17.43
C SER A 281 -19.45 15.69 18.31
N ALA A 282 -19.68 15.38 19.58
CA ALA A 282 -18.67 14.92 20.52
C ALA A 282 -19.22 13.78 21.41
N TRP A 283 -18.31 13.02 22.01
CA TRP A 283 -18.61 11.91 22.92
C TRP A 283 -17.46 11.68 23.91
N GLU A 284 -17.78 11.33 25.16
CA GLU A 284 -16.82 11.00 26.22
C GLU A 284 -16.21 9.59 26.06
N ILE A 285 -15.88 9.22 24.82
CA ILE A 285 -15.49 7.86 24.45
C ILE A 285 -14.22 7.38 25.17
N GLN A 286 -13.26 8.28 25.46
CA GLN A 286 -12.01 7.90 26.11
C GLN A 286 -12.23 7.35 27.53
N ASP A 287 -13.11 7.97 28.32
CA ASP A 287 -13.42 7.50 29.68
C ASP A 287 -14.42 6.34 29.69
N ALA A 288 -15.30 6.26 28.68
CA ALA A 288 -16.13 5.07 28.47
C ALA A 288 -15.27 3.84 28.13
N LEU A 289 -14.26 3.98 27.27
CA LEU A 289 -13.31 2.91 26.95
C LEU A 289 -12.47 2.50 28.17
N ARG A 290 -11.91 3.47 28.92
CA ARG A 290 -11.19 3.19 30.18
C ARG A 290 -12.04 2.41 31.18
N GLN A 291 -13.32 2.76 31.34
CA GLN A 291 -14.18 2.13 32.35
C GLN A 291 -14.76 0.77 31.91
N TYR A 292 -15.12 0.60 30.64
CA TYR A 292 -15.89 -0.56 30.17
C TYR A 292 -15.15 -1.52 29.23
N MET A 293 -14.07 -1.07 28.59
CA MET A 293 -13.33 -1.85 27.58
C MET A 293 -11.92 -2.23 28.07
N SER A 294 -11.15 -1.30 28.64
CA SER A 294 -9.77 -1.58 29.10
C SER A 294 -9.64 -2.82 30.01
N PRO A 295 -10.49 -3.04 31.04
CA PRO A 295 -10.39 -4.25 31.88
C PRO A 295 -10.61 -5.56 31.12
N LEU A 296 -11.37 -5.52 30.02
CA LEU A 296 -11.56 -6.66 29.13
C LEU A 296 -10.31 -6.90 28.27
N LEU A 297 -9.77 -5.85 27.64
CA LEU A 297 -8.57 -5.93 26.82
C LEU A 297 -7.34 -6.39 27.63
N GLU A 298 -7.20 -5.90 28.86
CA GLU A 298 -6.19 -6.35 29.82
C GLU A 298 -6.28 -7.86 30.10
N SER A 299 -7.50 -8.41 30.23
CA SER A 299 -7.68 -9.86 30.42
C SER A 299 -7.28 -10.70 29.20
N PHE A 300 -7.38 -10.14 27.98
CA PHE A 300 -6.93 -10.79 26.74
C PHE A 300 -5.45 -10.53 26.40
N SER A 301 -4.74 -9.65 27.11
CA SER A 301 -3.36 -9.21 26.79
C SER A 301 -2.33 -10.34 26.68
N THR A 302 -2.54 -11.46 27.40
CA THR A 302 -1.70 -12.66 27.29
C THR A 302 -1.89 -13.39 25.96
N ILE A 303 -3.07 -13.27 25.33
CA ILE A 303 -3.47 -13.97 24.11
C ILE A 303 -3.19 -13.09 22.87
N SER A 304 -3.56 -11.81 22.90
CA SER A 304 -3.34 -10.84 21.81
C SER A 304 -3.22 -9.41 22.34
N ASN A 305 -2.47 -8.57 21.62
CA ASN A 305 -2.42 -7.12 21.85
C ASN A 305 -3.59 -6.40 21.17
N PHE A 306 -3.90 -5.19 21.63
CA PHE A 306 -4.96 -4.34 21.07
C PHE A 306 -4.48 -2.90 20.92
N THR A 307 -4.76 -2.26 19.79
CA THR A 307 -4.81 -0.78 19.70
C THR A 307 -6.26 -0.33 19.64
N VAL A 308 -6.52 0.94 19.98
CA VAL A 308 -7.86 1.51 19.94
C VAL A 308 -7.84 2.86 19.24
N ASP A 309 -8.59 2.95 18.14
CA ASP A 309 -8.80 4.16 17.35
C ASP A 309 -10.25 4.64 17.53
N THR A 310 -10.49 5.95 17.46
CA THR A 310 -11.83 6.54 17.63
C THR A 310 -12.12 7.60 16.56
N GLN A 311 -13.31 7.56 15.96
CA GLN A 311 -13.73 8.53 14.95
C GLN A 311 -15.19 9.00 15.14
N VAL A 312 -15.51 10.18 14.62
CA VAL A 312 -16.87 10.75 14.58
C VAL A 312 -17.19 11.16 13.15
N GLN A 313 -18.30 10.68 12.61
CA GLN A 313 -18.78 10.96 11.27
C GLN A 313 -20.20 11.53 11.35
N LEU A 314 -20.31 12.82 11.02
CA LEU A 314 -21.58 13.53 10.90
C LEU A 314 -22.17 13.35 9.50
N TYR A 315 -23.47 13.59 9.37
CA TYR A 315 -24.23 13.41 8.12
C TYR A 315 -24.10 12.00 7.50
N ALA A 316 -23.91 10.99 8.35
CA ALA A 316 -23.87 9.58 7.98
C ALA A 316 -25.27 9.08 7.62
N THR A 317 -25.68 9.29 6.37
CA THR A 317 -26.92 8.75 5.83
C THR A 317 -26.86 7.23 5.64
N PHE A 318 -28.03 6.58 5.58
CA PHE A 318 -28.16 5.18 5.18
C PHE A 318 -27.69 4.97 3.73
N SER A 319 -27.14 3.80 3.44
CA SER A 319 -26.73 3.44 2.09
C SER A 319 -27.91 3.47 1.11
N PRO A 320 -27.73 3.98 -0.13
CA PRO A 320 -28.70 3.82 -1.20
C PRO A 320 -29.01 2.35 -1.57
N SER A 321 -28.22 1.38 -1.10
CA SER A 321 -28.44 -0.05 -1.33
C SER A 321 -29.40 -0.72 -0.35
N ILE A 322 -29.80 -0.07 0.75
CA ILE A 322 -30.79 -0.59 1.71
C ILE A 322 -32.12 0.16 1.64
N GLN A 323 -33.20 -0.48 2.06
CA GLN A 323 -34.50 0.19 2.16
C GLN A 323 -34.50 1.15 3.36
N GLN A 324 -35.10 2.33 3.17
CA GLN A 324 -35.25 3.33 4.24
C GLN A 324 -36.09 2.76 5.40
N PRO A 325 -35.85 3.19 6.66
CA PRO A 325 -36.61 2.68 7.80
C PRO A 325 -38.11 2.83 7.63
N GLU A 326 -38.87 1.80 8.02
CA GLU A 326 -40.34 1.80 7.98
C GLU A 326 -40.89 2.08 9.37
N TYR A 327 -41.76 3.08 9.53
CA TYR A 327 -42.47 3.30 10.79
C TYR A 327 -43.49 2.18 11.03
N ASP A 328 -43.46 1.58 12.21
CA ASP A 328 -44.34 0.49 12.62
C ASP A 328 -45.31 1.00 13.70
N GLU A 329 -46.57 1.20 13.34
CA GLU A 329 -47.64 1.68 14.23
C GLU A 329 -47.87 0.75 15.43
N GLY A 330 -47.51 -0.54 15.34
CA GLY A 330 -47.64 -1.51 16.43
C GLY A 330 -46.51 -1.47 17.46
N LEU A 331 -45.41 -0.78 17.15
CA LEU A 331 -44.22 -0.65 18.01
C LEU A 331 -43.90 0.81 18.39
N GLU A 332 -44.64 1.78 17.86
CA GLU A 332 -44.37 3.23 18.00
C GLU A 332 -42.92 3.60 17.65
N ALA A 333 -42.35 2.91 16.65
CA ALA A 333 -40.92 2.94 16.34
C ALA A 333 -40.63 2.79 14.85
N TRP A 334 -39.48 3.33 14.42
CA TRP A 334 -38.92 3.09 13.10
C TRP A 334 -38.19 1.75 13.07
N THR A 335 -38.33 1.00 11.96
CA THR A 335 -37.85 -0.38 11.86
C THR A 335 -36.89 -0.58 10.69
N LEU A 336 -35.71 -1.15 10.98
CA LEU A 336 -34.76 -1.69 10.00
C LEU A 336 -35.08 -3.16 9.73
N ARG A 337 -35.10 -3.58 8.46
CA ARG A 337 -35.33 -4.99 8.10
C ARG A 337 -34.09 -5.84 8.39
N LYS A 338 -34.27 -7.15 8.52
CA LYS A 338 -33.20 -8.08 8.96
C LYS A 338 -32.20 -8.38 7.84
N GLU A 339 -32.71 -8.42 6.61
CA GLU A 339 -31.96 -8.57 5.37
C GLU A 339 -31.00 -7.39 5.10
N ASP A 340 -31.39 -6.17 5.48
CA ASP A 340 -30.62 -4.94 5.24
C ASP A 340 -29.46 -4.72 6.24
N LEU A 341 -29.39 -5.47 7.34
CA LEU A 341 -28.42 -5.25 8.44
C LEU A 341 -26.94 -5.40 8.05
N SER A 342 -26.65 -6.10 6.96
CA SER A 342 -25.30 -6.19 6.38
C SER A 342 -24.99 -5.02 5.44
N GLY A 343 -25.98 -4.52 4.69
CA GLY A 343 -25.87 -3.35 3.82
C GLY A 343 -25.93 -2.00 4.56
N PHE A 344 -26.35 -2.00 5.83
CA PHE A 344 -26.37 -0.83 6.70
C PHE A 344 -25.00 -0.15 6.81
N ILE A 345 -23.91 -0.93 6.80
CA ILE A 345 -22.54 -0.44 6.89
C ILE A 345 -22.08 -0.03 5.49
N ASN A 346 -22.19 1.26 5.16
CA ASN A 346 -21.71 1.74 3.87
C ASN A 346 -20.21 2.02 3.88
N ALA A 347 -19.38 0.99 3.75
CA ALA A 347 -17.91 1.14 3.71
C ALA A 347 -17.37 1.94 2.50
N ALA A 348 -18.22 2.37 1.56
CA ALA A 348 -17.85 3.22 0.43
C ALA A 348 -18.22 4.72 0.64
N GLU A 349 -19.26 5.02 1.43
CA GLU A 349 -19.68 6.39 1.76
C GLU A 349 -19.27 6.82 3.18
N TRP A 350 -19.09 5.88 4.10
CA TRP A 350 -18.55 6.12 5.44
C TRP A 350 -17.04 5.82 5.40
N PRO A 351 -16.16 6.84 5.41
CA PRO A 351 -14.73 6.63 5.40
C PRO A 351 -14.26 6.05 6.75
N LEU A 352 -14.27 4.73 6.87
CA LEU A 352 -13.71 4.01 8.02
C LEU A 352 -12.20 4.26 8.05
N SER A 353 -11.71 4.95 9.09
CA SER A 353 -10.28 5.23 9.25
C SER A 353 -9.47 3.92 9.21
N PRO A 354 -8.60 3.72 8.20
CA PRO A 354 -7.86 2.47 8.06
C PRO A 354 -6.80 2.38 9.16
N SER A 355 -6.89 1.35 10.00
CA SER A 355 -5.99 1.18 11.15
C SER A 355 -4.53 1.06 10.72
N ILE A 356 -3.68 1.97 11.19
CA ILE A 356 -2.27 2.08 10.81
C ILE A 356 -1.44 1.07 11.64
N GLY A 357 -1.43 -0.20 11.23
CA GLY A 357 -0.65 -1.23 11.91
C GLY A 357 -0.73 -2.64 11.31
N HIS A 358 -0.16 -3.61 12.04
CA HIS A 358 -0.14 -5.02 11.67
C HIS A 358 -1.22 -5.80 12.43
N GLY A 359 -2.39 -5.97 11.82
CA GLY A 359 -3.47 -6.81 12.36
C GLY A 359 -4.79 -6.59 11.61
N PRO A 360 -5.80 -7.47 11.79
CA PRO A 360 -7.14 -7.23 11.29
C PRO A 360 -7.86 -6.19 12.16
N THR A 361 -8.65 -5.35 11.51
CA THR A 361 -9.47 -4.30 12.15
C THR A 361 -10.82 -4.87 12.61
N VAL A 362 -11.25 -4.50 13.81
CA VAL A 362 -12.55 -4.82 14.39
C VAL A 362 -13.31 -3.52 14.62
N ASN A 363 -14.44 -3.36 13.94
CA ASN A 363 -15.20 -2.11 13.92
C ASN A 363 -16.31 -2.12 14.97
N PHE A 364 -16.51 -1.01 15.67
CA PHE A 364 -17.64 -0.81 16.57
C PHE A 364 -18.36 0.48 16.24
N ALA A 365 -19.48 0.36 15.51
CA ALA A 365 -20.28 1.47 15.03
C ALA A 365 -21.42 1.80 16.01
N LEU A 366 -21.39 3.00 16.57
CA LEU A 366 -22.46 3.58 17.36
C LEU A 366 -23.28 4.53 16.47
N TYR A 367 -24.48 4.12 16.08
CA TYR A 367 -25.40 4.94 15.29
C TYR A 367 -26.37 5.69 16.20
N VAL A 368 -26.51 7.00 16.01
CA VAL A 368 -27.52 7.84 16.66
C VAL A 368 -28.49 8.33 15.58
N PRO A 369 -29.76 7.89 15.58
CA PRO A 369 -30.72 8.31 14.56
C PRO A 369 -31.15 9.78 14.74
N GLY A 370 -31.68 10.36 13.66
CA GLY A 370 -32.33 11.67 13.70
C GLY A 370 -33.55 11.69 14.64
N LYS A 371 -33.94 12.87 15.12
CA LYS A 371 -35.10 13.04 16.02
C LYS A 371 -36.42 12.57 15.38
N ASP A 372 -36.50 12.72 14.06
CA ASP A 372 -37.57 12.27 13.16
C ASP A 372 -37.63 10.75 13.00
N GLN A 373 -36.48 10.07 13.10
CA GLN A 373 -36.33 8.62 12.92
C GLN A 373 -36.00 7.87 14.24
N SER A 374 -36.35 8.46 15.38
CA SER A 374 -36.11 7.90 16.72
C SER A 374 -37.43 7.60 17.45
N PRO A 375 -37.59 6.42 18.08
CA PRO A 375 -36.61 5.33 18.21
C PRO A 375 -36.49 4.48 16.93
N LEU A 376 -35.28 4.01 16.64
CA LEU A 376 -34.95 3.07 15.57
C LEU A 376 -34.62 1.69 16.16
N LEU A 377 -35.22 0.62 15.62
CA LEU A 377 -35.11 -0.76 16.10
C LEU A 377 -35.00 -1.77 14.93
N VAL A 378 -34.56 -2.99 15.20
CA VAL A 378 -34.53 -4.09 14.20
C VAL A 378 -35.85 -4.86 14.17
N LYS A 379 -36.53 -4.83 13.01
CA LYS A 379 -37.87 -5.38 12.76
C LYS A 379 -37.99 -6.84 13.19
N GLY A 380 -39.10 -7.19 13.83
CA GLY A 380 -39.39 -8.53 14.35
C GLY A 380 -38.53 -9.00 15.54
N SER A 381 -37.46 -8.30 15.90
CA SER A 381 -36.62 -8.62 17.06
C SER A 381 -36.69 -7.60 18.20
N GLY A 382 -37.01 -6.34 17.88
CA GLY A 382 -36.96 -5.22 18.83
C GLY A 382 -35.54 -4.85 19.29
N ALA A 383 -34.50 -5.48 18.73
CA ALA A 383 -33.12 -5.23 19.13
C ALA A 383 -32.61 -3.88 18.63
N SER A 384 -31.77 -3.23 19.43
CA SER A 384 -31.02 -2.02 19.05
C SER A 384 -29.56 -2.30 18.67
N SER A 385 -29.15 -3.57 18.50
CA SER A 385 -27.78 -3.91 18.12
C SER A 385 -27.68 -5.26 17.39
N TRP A 386 -26.62 -5.41 16.60
CA TRP A 386 -26.29 -6.66 15.91
C TRP A 386 -24.77 -6.79 15.69
N LEU A 387 -24.34 -7.99 15.32
CA LEU A 387 -22.95 -8.29 14.96
C LEU A 387 -22.87 -8.60 13.47
N VAL A 388 -21.82 -8.12 12.80
CA VAL A 388 -21.47 -8.54 11.43
C VAL A 388 -20.22 -9.42 11.50
N PRO A 389 -20.31 -10.72 11.15
CA PRO A 389 -19.19 -11.66 11.19
C PRO A 389 -17.93 -11.13 10.51
N GLN A 390 -16.77 -11.32 11.16
CA GLN A 390 -15.45 -10.92 10.64
C GLN A 390 -15.30 -9.42 10.26
N TRP A 391 -16.23 -8.56 10.69
CA TRP A 391 -16.14 -7.10 10.53
C TRP A 391 -16.19 -6.36 11.86
N GLY A 392 -17.13 -6.70 12.74
CA GLY A 392 -17.41 -5.88 13.91
C GLY A 392 -18.84 -5.94 14.44
N GLY A 393 -19.22 -4.90 15.19
CA GLY A 393 -20.52 -4.75 15.83
C GLY A 393 -21.16 -3.39 15.57
N VAL A 394 -22.50 -3.36 15.54
CA VAL A 394 -23.29 -2.13 15.40
C VAL A 394 -24.26 -2.01 16.58
N ALA A 395 -24.37 -0.82 17.15
CA ALA A 395 -25.34 -0.49 18.20
C ALA A 395 -26.02 0.86 17.88
N ILE A 396 -27.33 0.91 18.09
CA ILE A 396 -28.17 2.09 17.95
C ILE A 396 -28.39 2.69 19.35
N LEU A 397 -28.01 3.96 19.51
CA LEU A 397 -28.29 4.74 20.72
C LEU A 397 -29.43 5.71 20.44
N ASN A 398 -30.65 5.26 20.70
CA ASN A 398 -31.86 6.09 20.56
C ASN A 398 -31.84 7.24 21.59
N PRO A 399 -31.81 8.52 21.17
CA PRO A 399 -31.80 9.65 22.09
C PRO A 399 -33.13 9.75 22.85
N ARG A 400 -33.06 10.15 24.14
CA ARG A 400 -34.26 10.40 24.95
C ARG A 400 -35.03 11.62 24.40
N PRO A 401 -36.37 11.61 24.43
CA PRO A 401 -37.16 12.81 24.14
C PRO A 401 -36.75 13.96 25.06
N LEU A 402 -36.35 15.09 24.46
CA LEU A 402 -36.10 16.33 25.17
C LEU A 402 -37.36 17.21 25.15
N PRO A 403 -37.65 17.99 26.21
CA PRO A 403 -38.74 18.96 26.20
C PRO A 403 -38.59 19.97 25.05
N GLU A 404 -39.72 20.49 24.55
CA GLU A 404 -39.72 21.49 23.50
C GLU A 404 -38.89 22.73 23.88
N GLY A 405 -38.16 23.27 22.90
CA GLY A 405 -37.24 24.40 23.09
C GLY A 405 -35.85 24.02 23.63
N VAL A 406 -35.61 22.80 24.11
CA VAL A 406 -34.27 22.37 24.56
C VAL A 406 -33.42 21.92 23.37
N ALA A 407 -32.27 22.57 23.18
CA ALA A 407 -31.29 22.19 22.16
C ALA A 407 -30.77 20.76 22.41
N PRO A 408 -30.58 19.93 21.37
CA PRO A 408 -30.01 18.60 21.53
C PRO A 408 -28.57 18.69 22.05
N LEU A 409 -28.22 17.77 22.96
CA LEU A 409 -26.87 17.70 23.53
C LEU A 409 -25.85 17.37 22.43
N ALA A 410 -24.90 18.27 22.20
CA ALA A 410 -23.80 18.06 21.26
C ALA A 410 -22.80 16.99 21.74
N LEU A 411 -22.77 16.72 23.05
CA LEU A 411 -21.88 15.77 23.72
C LEU A 411 -22.67 14.56 24.26
N LEU A 412 -22.28 13.34 23.88
CA LEU A 412 -22.71 12.11 24.56
C LEU A 412 -21.85 11.87 25.82
N THR A 413 -22.48 11.82 26.99
CA THR A 413 -21.76 11.49 28.24
C THR A 413 -21.46 9.99 28.34
N LYS A 414 -20.46 9.66 29.14
CA LYS A 414 -20.02 8.29 29.44
C LYS A 414 -21.18 7.37 29.88
N GLU A 415 -22.13 7.87 30.65
CA GLU A 415 -23.31 7.13 31.12
C GLU A 415 -24.28 6.80 29.98
N ALA A 416 -24.40 7.69 28.97
CA ALA A 416 -25.18 7.43 27.77
C ALA A 416 -24.51 6.39 26.86
N LEU A 417 -23.17 6.32 26.86
CA LEU A 417 -22.40 5.33 26.12
C LEU A 417 -22.40 3.92 26.76
N ALA A 418 -22.67 3.81 28.07
CA ALA A 418 -22.52 2.56 28.82
C ALA A 418 -23.28 1.34 28.23
N PRO A 419 -24.54 1.44 27.74
CA PRO A 419 -25.23 0.29 27.12
C PRO A 419 -24.59 -0.17 25.81
N ALA A 420 -24.08 0.77 25.01
CA ALA A 420 -23.34 0.46 23.79
C ALA A 420 -21.99 -0.19 24.11
N MET A 421 -21.26 0.31 25.12
CA MET A 421 -19.99 -0.30 25.52
C MET A 421 -20.17 -1.74 26.05
N GLN A 422 -21.19 -2.01 26.86
CA GLN A 422 -21.52 -3.38 27.31
C GLN A 422 -21.86 -4.31 26.14
N THR A 423 -22.58 -3.78 25.14
CA THR A 423 -22.89 -4.48 23.89
C THR A 423 -21.62 -4.80 23.10
N PHE A 424 -20.75 -3.81 22.87
CA PHE A 424 -19.46 -3.98 22.17
C PHE A 424 -18.51 -4.94 22.91
N SER A 425 -18.45 -4.90 24.24
CA SER A 425 -17.67 -5.87 25.05
C SER A 425 -18.16 -7.31 24.85
N THR A 426 -19.48 -7.53 24.86
CA THR A 426 -20.08 -8.86 24.61
C THR A 426 -19.85 -9.33 23.17
N GLN A 427 -19.90 -8.40 22.21
CA GLN A 427 -19.63 -8.64 20.79
C GLN A 427 -18.16 -8.97 20.54
N LEU A 428 -17.22 -8.25 21.17
CA LEU A 428 -15.77 -8.50 21.09
C LEU A 428 -15.41 -9.90 21.62
N ILE A 429 -15.96 -10.28 22.78
CA ILE A 429 -15.80 -11.63 23.36
C ILE A 429 -16.15 -12.73 22.34
N SER A 430 -17.26 -12.56 21.60
CA SER A 430 -17.68 -13.51 20.58
C SER A 430 -16.88 -13.41 19.27
N LEU A 431 -16.33 -12.25 18.93
CA LEU A 431 -15.48 -12.06 17.74
C LEU A 431 -14.08 -12.62 17.94
N LEU A 432 -13.55 -12.60 19.15
CA LEU A 432 -12.27 -13.24 19.51
C LEU A 432 -12.40 -14.78 19.65
N GLY A 433 -13.63 -15.30 19.64
CA GLY A 433 -13.92 -16.74 19.70
C GLY A 433 -13.82 -17.31 21.11
N LEU A 434 -14.09 -16.52 22.17
CA LEU A 434 -14.09 -17.02 23.53
C LEU A 434 -15.26 -18.01 23.74
N PRO A 435 -15.05 -19.14 24.45
CA PRO A 435 -16.13 -20.05 24.85
C PRO A 435 -17.29 -19.37 25.59
N GLN A 436 -18.45 -20.01 25.60
CA GLN A 436 -19.61 -19.56 26.39
C GLN A 436 -19.60 -20.16 27.79
N THR A 437 -19.11 -21.38 27.95
CA THR A 437 -18.94 -22.08 29.22
C THR A 437 -17.45 -22.39 29.48
N PRO A 438 -17.03 -22.60 30.75
CA PRO A 438 -17.80 -22.39 31.98
C PRO A 438 -17.96 -20.89 32.32
N SER A 439 -18.72 -20.56 33.38
CA SER A 439 -18.97 -19.17 33.78
C SER A 439 -17.70 -18.38 34.11
N SER A 440 -16.68 -19.05 34.66
CA SER A 440 -15.39 -18.45 35.04
C SER A 440 -14.64 -17.88 33.83
N LEU A 441 -14.40 -16.57 33.82
CA LEU A 441 -13.68 -15.90 32.73
C LEU A 441 -12.20 -16.39 32.60
N PRO A 442 -11.42 -16.55 33.70
CA PRO A 442 -10.07 -17.12 33.62
C PRO A 442 -10.01 -18.51 32.97
N LEU A 443 -10.99 -19.39 33.25
CA LEU A 443 -11.02 -20.71 32.61
C LEU A 443 -11.25 -20.59 31.09
N ARG A 444 -12.18 -19.75 30.65
CA ARG A 444 -12.45 -19.54 29.22
C ARG A 444 -11.28 -18.92 28.46
N LEU A 445 -10.54 -18.00 29.08
CA LEU A 445 -9.29 -17.47 28.52
C LEU A 445 -8.20 -18.55 28.45
N SER A 446 -8.12 -19.42 29.46
CA SER A 446 -7.21 -20.59 29.48
C SER A 446 -7.56 -21.60 28.37
N THR A 447 -8.85 -21.87 28.13
CA THR A 447 -9.34 -22.66 27.00
C THR A 447 -8.96 -22.03 25.65
N LEU A 448 -9.23 -20.74 25.47
CA LEU A 448 -8.89 -20.02 24.24
C LEU A 448 -7.38 -20.05 23.97
N THR A 449 -6.55 -19.93 25.01
CA THR A 449 -5.09 -20.07 24.92
C THR A 449 -4.70 -21.42 24.30
N ARG A 450 -5.28 -22.53 24.78
CA ARG A 450 -5.04 -23.89 24.25
C ARG A 450 -5.52 -24.06 22.80
N VAL A 451 -6.74 -23.61 22.50
CA VAL A 451 -7.34 -23.71 21.16
C VAL A 451 -6.54 -22.90 20.13
N ARG A 452 -6.12 -21.68 20.47
CA ARG A 452 -5.29 -20.85 19.57
C ARG A 452 -3.88 -21.42 19.39
N ALA A 453 -3.25 -21.96 20.43
CA ALA A 453 -1.93 -22.60 20.31
C ALA A 453 -1.94 -23.78 19.32
N ALA A 454 -2.93 -24.67 19.47
CA ALA A 454 -3.12 -25.78 18.53
C ALA A 454 -3.42 -25.30 17.11
N SER A 455 -4.32 -24.32 16.96
CA SER A 455 -4.69 -23.75 15.65
C SER A 455 -3.49 -23.14 14.91
N LEU A 456 -2.56 -22.53 15.63
CA LEU A 456 -1.35 -21.93 15.04
C LEU A 456 -0.31 -22.98 14.66
N ILE A 457 -0.12 -24.04 15.46
CA ILE A 457 0.73 -25.19 15.11
C ILE A 457 0.26 -25.82 13.78
N PHE A 458 -1.05 -25.98 13.58
CA PHE A 458 -1.60 -26.48 12.31
C PHE A 458 -1.46 -25.51 11.15
N SER A 459 -1.70 -24.21 11.39
CA SER A 459 -1.54 -23.15 10.39
C SER A 459 -0.09 -23.12 9.85
N ALA A 460 0.88 -23.00 10.75
CA ALA A 460 2.31 -22.98 10.41
C ALA A 460 2.75 -24.26 9.68
N SER A 461 2.34 -25.44 10.18
CA SER A 461 2.68 -26.74 9.56
C SER A 461 2.10 -26.87 8.16
N SER A 462 0.86 -26.43 7.95
CA SER A 462 0.18 -26.43 6.64
C SER A 462 0.87 -25.46 5.66
N THR A 463 1.21 -24.25 6.11
CA THR A 463 1.93 -23.24 5.31
C THR A 463 3.32 -23.71 4.90
N LEU A 464 4.08 -24.39 5.79
CA LEU A 464 5.34 -25.04 5.42
C LEU A 464 5.14 -26.20 4.45
N GLY A 465 4.09 -27.00 4.59
CA GLY A 465 3.71 -28.03 3.61
C GLY A 465 3.41 -27.46 2.23
N ALA A 466 2.66 -26.34 2.17
CA ALA A 466 2.38 -25.62 0.94
C ALA A 466 3.67 -25.06 0.31
N LEU A 467 4.57 -24.47 1.11
CA LEU A 467 5.87 -23.98 0.66
C LEU A 467 6.73 -25.12 0.06
N ALA A 468 6.77 -26.29 0.71
CA ALA A 468 7.46 -27.47 0.18
C ALA A 468 6.87 -27.94 -1.16
N GLN A 469 5.55 -27.94 -1.31
CA GLN A 469 4.91 -28.26 -2.60
C GLN A 469 5.22 -27.22 -3.69
N VAL A 470 5.23 -25.92 -3.37
CA VAL A 470 5.61 -24.86 -4.31
C VAL A 470 7.07 -25.03 -4.75
N TYR A 471 7.98 -25.28 -3.80
CA TYR A 471 9.39 -25.55 -4.08
C TYR A 471 9.60 -26.78 -4.99
N GLN A 472 8.84 -27.86 -4.78
CA GLN A 472 8.94 -29.06 -5.63
C GLN A 472 8.34 -28.86 -7.02
N LYS A 473 7.23 -28.13 -7.14
CA LYS A 473 6.49 -27.96 -8.42
C LYS A 473 7.10 -26.87 -9.32
N LEU A 474 7.76 -25.86 -8.77
CA LEU A 474 8.26 -24.69 -9.51
C LEU A 474 9.79 -24.53 -9.35
N PRO A 475 10.60 -25.26 -10.14
CA PRO A 475 12.06 -25.28 -10.02
C PRO A 475 12.73 -23.97 -10.43
N SER A 476 12.02 -23.08 -11.15
CA SER A 476 12.49 -21.78 -11.61
C SER A 476 12.29 -20.63 -10.61
N ILE A 477 11.63 -20.87 -9.46
CA ILE A 477 11.46 -19.84 -8.42
C ILE A 477 12.78 -19.62 -7.66
N PRO A 478 13.23 -18.35 -7.50
CA PRO A 478 14.36 -18.01 -6.62
C PRO A 478 13.98 -18.28 -5.17
N VAL A 479 14.90 -18.88 -4.40
CA VAL A 479 14.71 -19.08 -2.96
C VAL A 479 15.88 -18.41 -2.24
N PRO A 480 15.69 -17.22 -1.65
CA PRO A 480 16.76 -16.51 -0.95
C PRO A 480 17.05 -17.15 0.42
N ASP A 481 18.23 -16.85 0.98
CA ASP A 481 18.62 -17.32 2.32
C ASP A 481 17.70 -16.80 3.43
N SER A 482 16.92 -15.73 3.20
CA SER A 482 15.88 -15.26 4.13
C SER A 482 14.80 -16.32 4.33
N VAL A 483 14.31 -16.93 3.25
CA VAL A 483 13.28 -17.98 3.28
C VAL A 483 13.81 -19.23 3.99
N ALA A 484 15.03 -19.67 3.69
CA ALA A 484 15.64 -20.80 4.41
C ALA A 484 15.74 -20.54 5.92
N LYS A 485 16.23 -19.36 6.33
CA LYS A 485 16.33 -18.97 7.74
C LYS A 485 14.97 -18.83 8.43
N SER A 486 13.94 -18.38 7.71
CA SER A 486 12.57 -18.32 8.22
C SER A 486 11.95 -19.73 8.37
N VAL A 487 12.21 -20.64 7.43
CA VAL A 487 11.79 -22.05 7.52
C VAL A 487 12.47 -22.76 8.70
N ASP A 488 13.78 -22.60 8.88
CA ASP A 488 14.52 -23.21 10.00
C ASP A 488 14.00 -22.70 11.36
N ARG A 489 13.69 -21.41 11.47
CA ARG A 489 13.06 -20.82 12.66
C ARG A 489 11.66 -21.38 12.89
N ALA A 490 10.81 -21.38 11.87
CA ALA A 490 9.44 -21.88 11.97
C ALA A 490 9.40 -23.36 12.41
N LEU A 491 10.34 -24.18 11.92
CA LEU A 491 10.49 -25.58 12.35
C LEU A 491 11.01 -25.70 13.79
N SER A 492 11.95 -24.84 14.21
CA SER A 492 12.46 -24.81 15.59
C SER A 492 11.40 -24.33 16.60
N ASP A 493 10.58 -23.34 16.24
CA ASP A 493 9.49 -22.86 17.07
C ASP A 493 8.28 -23.82 17.05
N LEU A 494 7.98 -24.50 15.93
CA LEU A 494 7.01 -25.60 15.89
C LEU A 494 7.38 -26.73 16.87
N GLN A 495 8.63 -27.15 16.88
CA GLN A 495 9.12 -28.17 17.80
C GLN A 495 8.96 -27.73 19.27
N GLN A 496 9.43 -26.52 19.61
CA GLN A 496 9.28 -25.96 20.95
C GLN A 496 7.79 -25.80 21.34
N ALA A 497 6.93 -25.36 20.45
CA ALA A 497 5.49 -25.23 20.69
C ALA A 497 4.86 -26.59 21.02
N CYS A 498 5.21 -27.64 20.27
CA CYS A 498 4.72 -29.00 20.52
C CYS A 498 5.24 -29.60 21.84
N ASP A 499 6.52 -29.39 22.16
CA ASP A 499 7.11 -29.85 23.43
C ASP A 499 6.48 -29.13 24.63
N GLN A 500 6.34 -27.80 24.58
CA GLN A 500 5.66 -27.01 25.62
C GLN A 500 4.19 -27.43 25.79
N LEU A 501 3.49 -27.74 24.69
CA LEU A 501 2.11 -28.22 24.70
C LEU A 501 2.00 -29.56 25.44
N ARG A 502 2.87 -30.53 25.12
CA ARG A 502 2.95 -31.84 25.76
C ARG A 502 3.31 -31.76 27.25
N ASP A 503 4.07 -30.74 27.66
CA ASP A 503 4.42 -30.52 29.07
C ASP A 503 3.30 -29.82 29.87
N GLY A 504 2.25 -29.33 29.20
CA GLY A 504 1.15 -28.55 29.79
C GLY A 504 1.43 -27.04 29.91
N ARG A 505 2.52 -26.55 29.32
CA ARG A 505 3.00 -25.14 29.41
C ARG A 505 2.34 -24.26 28.35
N PHE A 506 1.02 -24.15 28.42
CA PHE A 506 0.17 -23.62 27.33
C PHE A 506 0.49 -22.20 26.87
N GLN A 507 0.97 -21.32 27.75
CA GLN A 507 1.36 -19.95 27.35
C GLN A 507 2.63 -19.94 26.49
N GLY A 508 3.67 -20.69 26.88
CA GLY A 508 4.89 -20.85 26.08
C GLY A 508 4.61 -21.59 24.76
N ALA A 509 3.73 -22.60 24.79
CA ALA A 509 3.26 -23.26 23.58
C ALA A 509 2.59 -22.27 22.60
N LEU A 510 1.75 -21.36 23.12
CA LEU A 510 1.11 -20.32 22.32
C LEU A 510 2.11 -19.28 21.78
N GLU A 511 3.11 -18.88 22.57
CA GLU A 511 4.15 -17.93 22.15
C GLU A 511 4.98 -18.48 20.98
N HIS A 512 5.55 -19.68 21.12
CA HIS A 512 6.29 -20.32 20.04
C HIS A 512 5.41 -20.60 18.81
N ALA A 513 4.13 -20.99 19.00
CA ALA A 513 3.22 -21.21 17.87
C ALA A 513 2.94 -19.93 17.05
N ARG A 514 2.86 -18.75 17.69
CA ARG A 514 2.77 -17.46 16.98
C ARG A 514 4.01 -17.17 16.16
N ASN A 515 5.20 -17.38 16.75
CA ASN A 515 6.48 -17.13 16.09
C ASN A 515 6.66 -18.05 14.88
N ALA A 516 6.28 -19.32 15.01
CA ALA A 516 6.32 -20.29 13.93
C ALA A 516 5.38 -19.94 12.77
N ASP A 517 4.13 -19.56 13.05
CA ASP A 517 3.16 -19.16 12.03
C ASP A 517 3.61 -17.89 11.29
N GLY A 518 4.11 -16.89 12.04
CA GLY A 518 4.62 -15.64 11.47
C GLY A 518 5.88 -15.82 10.60
N GLU A 519 6.86 -16.64 11.01
CA GLU A 519 8.02 -16.96 10.18
C GLU A 519 7.64 -17.89 8.99
N ALA A 520 6.62 -18.75 9.12
CA ALA A 520 6.11 -19.58 8.02
C ALA A 520 5.36 -18.76 6.94
N GLU A 521 4.45 -17.86 7.33
CA GLU A 521 3.80 -16.94 6.38
C GLU A 521 4.83 -16.03 5.69
N LYS A 522 5.78 -15.48 6.45
CA LYS A 522 6.89 -14.66 5.93
C LYS A 522 7.77 -15.42 4.93
N ALA A 523 8.02 -16.72 5.17
CA ALA A 523 8.73 -17.58 4.22
C ALA A 523 7.91 -17.84 2.94
N PHE A 524 6.59 -18.02 3.08
CA PHE A 524 5.69 -18.34 1.95
C PHE A 524 5.40 -17.11 1.06
N PHE A 525 5.25 -15.92 1.66
CA PHE A 525 4.92 -14.67 0.97
C PHE A 525 6.15 -13.77 0.69
N GLU A 526 7.37 -14.31 0.74
CA GLU A 526 8.59 -13.55 0.45
C GLU A 526 8.54 -12.91 -0.95
N ARG A 527 8.73 -11.59 -1.01
CA ARG A 527 8.43 -10.77 -2.21
C ARG A 527 9.22 -11.21 -3.45
N SER A 528 10.46 -11.69 -3.26
CA SER A 528 11.30 -12.17 -4.35
C SER A 528 10.83 -13.49 -4.97
N MET A 529 10.16 -14.36 -4.20
CA MET A 529 9.60 -15.60 -4.72
C MET A 529 8.43 -15.32 -5.66
N VAL A 530 7.54 -14.40 -5.26
CA VAL A 530 6.36 -14.00 -6.03
C VAL A 530 6.75 -13.24 -7.32
N GLY A 531 7.70 -12.31 -7.23
CA GLY A 531 8.05 -11.41 -8.33
C GLY A 531 8.66 -12.07 -9.57
N GLN A 532 9.27 -13.26 -9.46
CA GLN A 532 9.96 -13.92 -10.59
C GLN A 532 9.15 -15.03 -11.28
N VAL A 533 7.97 -15.42 -10.76
CA VAL A 533 7.07 -16.39 -11.41
C VAL A 533 6.67 -15.92 -12.83
N TYR A 534 6.69 -14.62 -13.08
CA TYR A 534 6.31 -13.97 -14.33
C TYR A 534 7.40 -13.91 -15.43
N PHE A 535 8.57 -14.55 -15.26
CA PHE A 535 9.64 -14.52 -16.27
C PHE A 535 10.05 -15.93 -16.79
N PRO A 536 9.25 -16.54 -17.69
CA PRO A 536 9.56 -17.82 -18.34
C PRO A 536 10.93 -17.84 -19.04
N ASP A 537 11.56 -19.00 -19.11
CA ASP A 537 12.87 -19.17 -19.76
C ASP A 537 12.80 -18.91 -21.28
N GLU A 538 11.63 -19.13 -21.89
CA GLU A 538 11.31 -18.76 -23.27
C GLU A 538 11.49 -17.26 -23.51
N HIS A 539 11.13 -16.41 -22.54
CA HIS A 539 11.33 -14.96 -22.65
C HIS A 539 12.82 -14.58 -22.52
N LYS A 540 13.59 -15.30 -21.70
CA LYS A 540 15.05 -15.12 -21.64
C LYS A 540 15.69 -15.43 -23.00
N VAL A 541 15.30 -16.56 -23.62
CA VAL A 541 15.75 -16.92 -24.98
C VAL A 541 15.33 -15.86 -26.00
N ALA A 542 14.08 -15.39 -25.95
CA ALA A 542 13.57 -14.35 -26.87
C ALA A 542 14.31 -13.01 -26.76
N VAL A 543 14.78 -12.63 -25.56
CA VAL A 543 15.55 -11.39 -25.33
C VAL A 543 17.01 -11.53 -25.78
N TYR A 544 17.66 -12.67 -25.51
CA TYR A 544 19.09 -12.83 -25.82
C TYR A 544 19.38 -13.31 -27.25
N LEU A 545 18.47 -14.02 -27.90
CA LEU A 545 18.68 -14.54 -29.27
C LEU A 545 18.87 -13.43 -30.33
N PRO A 546 18.14 -12.30 -30.32
CA PRO A 546 18.41 -11.18 -31.23
C PRO A 546 19.76 -10.50 -31.00
N LEU A 547 20.25 -10.48 -29.76
CA LEU A 547 21.52 -9.85 -29.39
C LEU A 547 22.73 -10.72 -29.79
N LEU A 548 22.66 -12.03 -29.50
CA LEU A 548 23.78 -12.94 -29.69
C LEU A 548 23.75 -13.65 -31.06
N GLY A 549 22.57 -13.92 -31.61
CA GLY A 549 22.39 -14.66 -32.87
C GLY A 549 23.15 -14.09 -34.08
N PRO A 550 23.10 -12.76 -34.35
CA PRO A 550 23.81 -12.15 -35.48
C PRO A 550 25.34 -12.29 -35.41
N VAL A 551 25.90 -12.45 -34.21
CA VAL A 551 27.35 -12.65 -33.98
C VAL A 551 27.69 -14.14 -33.97
N ALA A 552 26.86 -14.96 -33.32
CA ALA A 552 27.05 -16.41 -33.19
C ALA A 552 26.96 -17.14 -34.54
N VAL A 553 25.99 -16.79 -35.41
CA VAL A 553 25.79 -17.51 -36.68
C VAL A 553 27.01 -17.41 -37.62
N PRO A 554 27.60 -16.23 -37.89
CA PRO A 554 28.85 -16.13 -38.64
C PRO A 554 30.03 -16.87 -37.99
N LEU A 555 30.16 -16.84 -36.66
CA LEU A 555 31.24 -17.52 -35.93
C LEU A 555 31.12 -19.05 -35.96
N ILE A 556 29.91 -19.57 -35.85
CA ILE A 556 29.61 -21.01 -35.96
C ILE A 556 29.87 -21.47 -37.40
N LEU A 557 29.39 -20.72 -38.41
CA LEU A 557 29.65 -21.04 -39.82
C LEU A 557 31.15 -20.95 -40.16
N ALA A 558 31.88 -19.98 -39.61
CA ALA A 558 33.33 -19.88 -39.74
C ALA A 558 34.04 -21.06 -39.07
N GLY A 559 33.68 -21.41 -37.83
CA GLY A 559 34.24 -22.55 -37.10
C GLY A 559 34.00 -23.89 -37.81
N LEU A 560 32.76 -24.15 -38.25
CA LEU A 560 32.41 -25.35 -39.01
C LEU A 560 33.15 -25.43 -40.36
N LYS A 561 33.30 -24.31 -41.07
CA LYS A 561 34.09 -24.22 -42.31
C LYS A 561 35.57 -24.49 -42.05
N GLU A 562 36.10 -23.98 -40.95
CA GLU A 562 37.50 -24.17 -40.56
C GLU A 562 37.78 -25.62 -40.14
N ILE A 563 36.93 -26.22 -39.31
CA ILE A 563 36.97 -27.65 -38.93
C ILE A 563 36.91 -28.53 -40.19
N LYS A 564 35.99 -28.25 -41.11
CA LYS A 564 35.89 -28.98 -42.39
C LYS A 564 37.15 -28.83 -43.25
N SER A 565 37.81 -27.67 -43.22
CA SER A 565 39.07 -27.45 -43.93
C SER A 565 40.27 -28.12 -43.24
N GLY A 566 40.29 -28.20 -41.91
CA GLY A 566 41.28 -28.95 -41.13
C GLY A 566 41.18 -30.45 -41.38
N ILE A 567 39.96 -31.00 -41.40
CA ILE A 567 39.69 -32.41 -41.77
C ILE A 567 40.09 -32.67 -43.24
N ALA A 568 39.90 -31.72 -44.15
CA ALA A 568 40.36 -31.82 -45.52
C ALA A 568 41.90 -31.79 -45.63
N ALA A 569 42.58 -30.93 -44.87
CA ALA A 569 44.04 -30.85 -44.82
C ALA A 569 44.67 -32.11 -44.21
N LEU A 570 44.07 -32.68 -43.17
CA LEU A 570 44.47 -33.97 -42.58
C LEU A 570 44.28 -35.15 -43.55
N ARG A 571 43.39 -35.02 -44.54
CA ARG A 571 43.21 -35.96 -45.67
C ARG A 571 44.05 -35.58 -46.91
N GLY A 572 44.88 -34.54 -46.80
CA GLY A 572 45.54 -33.86 -47.93
C GLY A 572 47.06 -33.86 -47.89
N SER A 573 47.69 -34.80 -47.18
CA SER A 573 49.15 -35.03 -47.24
C SER A 573 49.47 -36.17 -48.23
N PRO A 574 50.33 -35.96 -49.24
CA PRO A 574 50.60 -36.97 -50.27
C PRO A 574 51.41 -38.15 -49.72
N THR A 575 51.04 -39.37 -50.13
CA THR A 575 51.68 -40.63 -49.71
C THR A 575 53.06 -40.82 -50.35
N CYS A 576 54.09 -40.98 -49.52
CA CYS A 576 55.39 -41.46 -49.96
C CYS A 576 55.51 -42.96 -49.65
N THR A 577 55.06 -43.80 -50.58
CA THR A 577 55.09 -45.27 -50.45
C THR A 577 55.38 -45.93 -51.80
N SER A 578 56.65 -46.26 -52.04
CA SER A 578 57.00 -47.50 -52.75
C SER A 578 57.30 -48.55 -51.68
N GLY A 579 56.75 -49.76 -51.82
CA GLY A 579 56.69 -50.74 -50.75
C GLY A 579 57.65 -51.91 -50.93
N ILE A 580 57.94 -52.58 -49.82
CA ILE A 580 58.25 -54.01 -49.69
C ILE A 580 57.60 -54.45 -48.37
N GLY A 581 56.89 -55.58 -48.36
CA GLY A 581 56.17 -56.05 -47.17
C GLY A 581 56.82 -57.28 -46.54
N LEU A 582 56.37 -57.65 -45.32
CA LEU A 582 56.50 -59.00 -44.77
C LEU A 582 55.50 -59.22 -43.63
N HIS A 583 55.02 -60.46 -43.47
CA HIS A 583 54.08 -60.85 -42.41
C HIS A 583 54.77 -60.98 -41.03
N ARG A 584 53.99 -60.77 -39.95
CA ARG A 584 53.78 -61.85 -38.96
C ARG A 584 52.54 -61.70 -38.07
N TYR A 585 51.80 -62.81 -38.00
CA TYR A 585 50.82 -63.25 -36.99
C TYR A 585 51.53 -63.61 -35.65
N PRO A 586 50.86 -64.13 -34.58
CA PRO A 586 49.42 -64.13 -34.19
C PRO A 586 49.18 -63.84 -32.66
N ILE A 587 47.95 -64.14 -32.20
CA ILE A 587 47.55 -64.75 -30.89
C ILE A 587 46.68 -63.90 -29.94
N HIS A 588 45.60 -64.55 -29.50
CA HIS A 588 44.59 -64.23 -28.47
C HIS A 588 45.19 -63.81 -27.11
N GLY A 589 44.53 -63.10 -26.19
CA GLY A 589 43.10 -63.08 -25.78
C GLY A 589 43.03 -63.44 -24.27
N PRO A 590 41.89 -63.91 -23.70
CA PRO A 590 40.53 -63.99 -24.25
C PRO A 590 39.38 -63.64 -23.24
N LYS A 591 38.11 -63.66 -23.72
CA LYS A 591 36.83 -63.91 -22.98
C LYS A 591 36.34 -62.85 -21.95
N ARG A 592 35.11 -62.31 -22.04
CA ARG A 592 33.72 -62.88 -21.91
C ARG A 592 33.35 -63.18 -20.44
N HIS A 593 32.18 -62.82 -19.93
CA HIS A 593 30.80 -62.94 -20.47
C HIS A 593 30.01 -61.60 -20.39
N GLU A 594 29.25 -61.17 -21.41
CA GLU A 594 27.85 -61.54 -21.80
C GLU A 594 26.79 -60.98 -20.82
N ARG A 595 25.74 -60.21 -21.23
CA ARG A 595 24.65 -60.43 -22.23
C ARG A 595 23.79 -61.66 -21.86
N THR A 596 22.45 -61.68 -21.94
CA THR A 596 21.39 -60.85 -22.58
C THR A 596 20.15 -60.72 -21.64
N ASN A 597 19.20 -59.80 -21.83
CA ASN A 597 17.91 -59.89 -22.60
C ASN A 597 17.13 -58.56 -22.33
N SER A 598 16.23 -57.98 -23.13
CA SER A 598 15.25 -58.43 -24.16
C SER A 598 13.91 -59.00 -23.63
N TYR A 599 12.83 -58.82 -24.41
CA TYR A 599 11.39 -59.01 -24.09
C TYR A 599 10.82 -57.93 -23.12
N TRP A 600 9.57 -57.46 -23.22
CA TRP A 600 8.35 -57.88 -23.96
C TRP A 600 7.78 -56.69 -24.79
N GLN A 601 7.27 -56.84 -26.02
CA GLN A 601 5.93 -57.29 -26.43
C GLN A 601 4.72 -56.61 -25.74
N PHE A 602 3.84 -55.96 -26.52
CA PHE A 602 2.40 -56.31 -26.61
C PHE A 602 1.69 -55.72 -27.88
N ARG A 603 0.50 -56.26 -28.21
CA ARG A 603 -0.45 -55.84 -29.27
C ARG A 603 -1.27 -54.60 -28.80
N ARG A 604 -1.80 -53.66 -29.62
CA ARG A 604 -2.43 -53.59 -30.97
C ARG A 604 -3.96 -53.83 -30.99
N TRP A 605 -4.74 -52.74 -31.07
CA TRP A 605 -6.10 -52.49 -31.61
C TRP A 605 -6.57 -51.10 -31.10
N ASP A 606 -7.50 -50.32 -31.68
CA ASP A 606 -7.75 -49.94 -33.09
C ASP A 606 -8.72 -48.70 -33.13
N GLY A 607 -8.78 -47.92 -34.24
CA GLY A 607 -9.75 -46.80 -34.45
C GLY A 607 -9.15 -45.36 -34.46
N ILE A 608 -8.91 -44.69 -35.61
CA ILE A 608 -9.83 -44.00 -36.56
C ILE A 608 -10.17 -42.53 -36.14
N SER A 609 -9.30 -41.55 -36.49
CA SER A 609 -9.51 -40.51 -37.54
C SER A 609 -10.02 -39.15 -36.99
N SER A 610 -10.00 -37.96 -37.63
CA SER A 610 -9.73 -37.48 -39.02
C SER A 610 -9.51 -35.92 -38.98
N VAL A 611 -9.10 -35.09 -39.97
CA VAL A 611 -8.51 -35.25 -41.33
C VAL A 611 -7.93 -33.87 -41.86
N HIS A 612 -6.93 -33.88 -42.77
CA HIS A 612 -6.51 -32.78 -43.71
C HIS A 612 -5.94 -31.44 -43.14
N SER A 613 -5.33 -30.52 -43.92
CA SER A 613 -4.36 -30.59 -45.06
C SER A 613 -3.83 -29.19 -45.45
N ALA A 614 -2.80 -29.11 -46.32
CA ALA A 614 -2.41 -27.93 -47.14
C ALA A 614 -1.77 -26.71 -46.39
N ARG A 615 -0.97 -25.81 -47.01
CA ARG A 615 -0.26 -25.83 -48.32
C ARG A 615 1.01 -24.93 -48.28
N SER A 616 1.84 -25.07 -49.30
CA SER A 616 3.09 -24.32 -49.56
C SER A 616 2.96 -22.80 -49.67
N ALA A 617 3.97 -22.07 -49.17
CA ALA A 617 4.18 -20.64 -49.44
C ALA A 617 5.32 -20.41 -50.48
N PRO A 618 5.25 -19.36 -51.33
CA PRO A 618 6.34 -18.90 -52.18
C PRO A 618 7.13 -17.73 -51.57
N THR A 619 8.28 -17.39 -52.17
CA THR A 619 9.31 -16.48 -51.63
C THR A 619 9.07 -14.99 -51.91
N SER A 620 9.49 -14.14 -50.98
CA SER A 620 9.47 -12.66 -51.09
C SER A 620 10.57 -12.08 -51.99
N GLN A 621 10.32 -10.92 -52.59
CA GLN A 621 11.37 -9.95 -52.96
C GLN A 621 10.90 -8.51 -52.75
N LEU A 622 11.61 -7.79 -51.87
CA LEU A 622 11.85 -6.33 -51.86
C LEU A 622 10.59 -5.41 -51.75
N ILE A 623 10.61 -4.28 -51.04
CA ILE A 623 11.64 -3.24 -50.95
C ILE A 623 11.92 -2.82 -49.49
N PHE A 624 13.13 -2.32 -49.23
CA PHE A 624 13.49 -1.66 -47.96
C PHE A 624 12.88 -0.25 -47.87
N SER A 625 12.16 0.03 -46.79
CA SER A 625 11.88 1.39 -46.30
C SER A 625 12.16 1.45 -44.81
N SER A 626 13.11 2.30 -44.42
CA SER A 626 13.50 2.49 -43.02
C SER A 626 12.51 3.38 -42.27
N ASN A 627 11.87 2.86 -41.21
CA ASN A 627 11.30 3.66 -40.13
C ASN A 627 11.12 2.80 -38.87
N LEU A 628 11.85 3.14 -37.80
CA LEU A 628 11.63 2.58 -36.45
C LEU A 628 10.62 3.47 -35.72
N THR A 629 9.37 3.44 -36.18
CA THR A 629 8.24 4.05 -35.46
C THR A 629 7.89 3.20 -34.25
N SER A 630 7.81 3.81 -33.07
CA SER A 630 7.09 3.26 -31.92
C SER A 630 5.66 2.86 -32.33
N GLN A 631 5.11 1.80 -31.74
CA GLN A 631 3.81 1.29 -32.19
C GLN A 631 2.72 2.35 -31.99
N PRO A 632 1.98 2.76 -33.04
CA PRO A 632 1.03 3.86 -32.93
C PRO A 632 -0.19 3.51 -32.05
N HIS A 633 -0.50 2.22 -31.89
CA HIS A 633 -1.72 1.77 -31.21
C HIS A 633 -1.78 2.10 -29.72
N THR A 634 -0.69 1.97 -28.94
CA THR A 634 -0.74 2.23 -27.49
C THR A 634 -0.89 3.72 -27.16
N ARG A 635 -0.13 4.59 -27.85
CA ARG A 635 -0.28 6.05 -27.69
C ARG A 635 -1.66 6.55 -28.12
N THR A 636 -2.25 5.99 -29.18
CA THR A 636 -3.64 6.31 -29.57
C THR A 636 -4.65 5.87 -28.50
N GLN A 637 -4.48 4.70 -27.89
CA GLN A 637 -5.35 4.24 -26.80
C GLN A 637 -5.23 5.14 -25.56
N GLY A 638 -4.01 5.56 -25.19
CA GLY A 638 -3.79 6.50 -24.08
C GLY A 638 -4.53 7.83 -24.30
N ALA A 639 -4.43 8.41 -25.50
CA ALA A 639 -5.16 9.63 -25.88
C ALA A 639 -6.69 9.46 -25.83
N GLN A 640 -7.22 8.32 -26.30
CA GLN A 640 -8.64 8.00 -26.21
C GLN A 640 -9.11 7.83 -24.75
N ASN A 641 -8.29 7.22 -23.90
CA ASN A 641 -8.59 7.04 -22.49
C ASN A 641 -8.61 8.39 -21.74
N VAL A 642 -7.62 9.27 -21.97
CA VAL A 642 -7.63 10.65 -21.42
C VAL A 642 -8.88 11.42 -21.86
N LYS A 643 -9.22 11.34 -23.16
CA LYS A 643 -10.46 11.93 -23.69
C LYS A 643 -11.71 11.40 -22.97
N SER A 644 -11.80 10.08 -22.78
CA SER A 644 -12.93 9.44 -22.11
C SER A 644 -13.05 9.82 -20.62
N VAL A 645 -11.95 10.09 -19.92
CA VAL A 645 -11.95 10.56 -18.53
C VAL A 645 -12.50 11.98 -18.44
N LEU A 646 -11.97 12.90 -19.25
CA LEU A 646 -12.40 14.31 -19.27
C LEU A 646 -13.85 14.43 -19.74
N ASP A 647 -14.22 13.76 -20.83
CA ASP A 647 -15.60 13.77 -21.34
C ASP A 647 -16.56 13.11 -20.37
N GLY A 648 -16.16 12.05 -19.66
CA GLY A 648 -17.01 11.38 -18.67
C GLY A 648 -17.50 12.36 -17.61
N VAL A 649 -16.57 13.03 -16.93
CA VAL A 649 -16.88 13.91 -15.79
C VAL A 649 -17.62 15.20 -16.20
N VAL A 650 -17.42 15.67 -17.44
CA VAL A 650 -18.21 16.78 -18.02
C VAL A 650 -19.65 16.34 -18.34
N ASN A 651 -19.86 15.10 -18.80
CA ASN A 651 -21.18 14.61 -19.20
C ASN A 651 -22.05 14.07 -18.03
N GLU A 652 -21.60 14.17 -16.78
CA GLU A 652 -22.36 13.76 -15.59
C GLU A 652 -23.55 14.68 -15.22
N GLY A 653 -23.83 15.71 -16.02
CA GLY A 653 -24.95 16.63 -15.79
C GLY A 653 -24.64 17.68 -14.72
N THR A 654 -25.63 18.09 -13.91
CA THR A 654 -25.46 19.21 -12.97
C THR A 654 -24.43 18.93 -11.86
N THR A 655 -24.18 17.65 -11.55
CA THR A 655 -23.18 17.19 -10.58
C THR A 655 -21.79 16.90 -11.18
N GLY A 656 -21.62 17.09 -12.50
CA GLY A 656 -20.34 16.99 -13.19
C GLY A 656 -19.45 18.22 -12.95
N ILE A 657 -18.88 18.75 -14.04
CA ILE A 657 -18.10 20.00 -14.10
C ILE A 657 -18.36 20.73 -15.41
N ASN A 658 -18.17 22.05 -15.44
CA ASN A 658 -18.42 22.85 -16.65
C ASN A 658 -17.42 22.53 -17.75
N GLY A 659 -16.13 22.35 -17.42
CA GLY A 659 -15.12 21.96 -18.40
C GLY A 659 -13.71 21.73 -17.84
N LEU A 660 -12.90 21.04 -18.64
CA LEU A 660 -11.49 20.72 -18.39
C LEU A 660 -10.64 20.92 -19.65
N VAL A 661 -9.38 21.30 -19.43
CA VAL A 661 -8.31 21.21 -20.43
C VAL A 661 -7.16 20.38 -19.87
N PHE A 662 -6.68 19.40 -20.64
CA PHE A 662 -5.52 18.57 -20.33
C PHE A 662 -4.47 18.73 -21.43
N VAL A 663 -3.23 19.01 -21.03
CA VAL A 663 -2.06 19.12 -21.92
C VAL A 663 -0.91 18.31 -21.33
N ALA A 664 -0.38 17.36 -22.08
CA ALA A 664 0.84 16.62 -21.75
C ALA A 664 1.84 16.71 -22.91
N ILE A 665 3.14 16.78 -22.57
CA ILE A 665 4.26 17.00 -23.48
C ILE A 665 5.44 16.07 -23.16
N ASP A 666 6.32 15.85 -24.14
CA ASP A 666 7.64 15.22 -23.92
C ASP A 666 8.79 16.25 -23.92
N LYS A 667 10.03 15.78 -23.77
CA LYS A 667 11.24 16.62 -23.74
C LYS A 667 11.44 17.48 -25.00
N SER A 668 10.81 17.19 -26.14
CA SER A 668 10.88 18.09 -27.31
C SER A 668 9.97 19.32 -27.19
N GLY A 669 9.10 19.37 -26.18
CA GLY A 669 7.99 20.33 -26.09
C GLY A 669 6.79 19.95 -26.97
N THR A 670 6.90 18.88 -27.79
CA THR A 670 5.79 18.38 -28.60
C THR A 670 4.68 17.83 -27.70
N PRO A 671 3.40 18.17 -27.95
CA PRO A 671 2.28 17.57 -27.22
C PRO A 671 2.16 16.07 -27.48
N LEU A 672 2.10 15.31 -26.38
CA LEU A 672 1.80 13.87 -26.37
C LEU A 672 0.29 13.62 -26.45
N ILE A 673 -0.46 14.36 -25.64
CA ILE A 673 -1.92 14.32 -25.55
C ILE A 673 -2.41 15.74 -25.23
N THR A 674 -3.38 16.24 -26.00
CA THR A 674 -4.13 17.45 -25.69
C THR A 674 -5.61 17.16 -25.82
N HIS A 675 -6.42 17.51 -24.83
CA HIS A 675 -7.87 17.42 -24.92
C HIS A 675 -8.54 18.57 -24.14
N ALA A 676 -9.68 19.01 -24.65
CA ALA A 676 -10.53 20.02 -24.04
C ALA A 676 -11.97 19.53 -24.10
N SER A 677 -12.73 19.67 -23.01
CA SER A 677 -14.10 19.18 -22.91
C SER A 677 -14.95 20.09 -22.04
N GLY A 678 -16.19 20.33 -22.46
CA GLY A 678 -17.14 21.20 -21.75
C GLY A 678 -17.16 22.66 -22.25
N THR A 679 -17.69 23.57 -21.43
CA THR A 679 -17.92 24.99 -21.72
C THR A 679 -17.14 25.92 -20.79
N ARG A 680 -16.88 27.14 -21.27
CA ARG A 680 -16.13 28.18 -20.54
C ARG A 680 -16.82 28.61 -19.24
N SER A 681 -18.15 28.50 -19.19
CA SER A 681 -18.95 28.70 -17.97
C SER A 681 -20.26 27.89 -18.06
N LEU A 682 -21.14 27.98 -17.06
CA LEU A 682 -22.49 27.37 -17.08
C LEU A 682 -23.51 28.29 -17.79
N SER A 683 -23.29 29.61 -17.70
CA SER A 683 -24.10 30.62 -18.42
C SER A 683 -23.73 30.73 -19.90
N SER A 684 -22.48 30.40 -20.28
CA SER A 684 -21.99 30.42 -21.65
C SER A 684 -22.18 29.08 -22.36
N LYS A 685 -22.51 29.15 -23.65
CA LYS A 685 -22.53 28.00 -24.57
C LYS A 685 -21.24 27.84 -25.37
N GLU A 686 -20.25 28.70 -25.13
CA GLU A 686 -18.95 28.61 -25.79
C GLU A 686 -18.14 27.43 -25.23
N PRO A 687 -17.57 26.57 -26.09
CA PRO A 687 -16.76 25.45 -25.65
C PRO A 687 -15.47 25.93 -24.97
N ILE A 688 -14.99 25.14 -24.01
CA ILE A 688 -13.63 25.29 -23.49
C ILE A 688 -12.64 24.71 -24.51
N ASP A 689 -11.50 25.36 -24.69
CA ASP A 689 -10.54 25.06 -25.75
C ASP A 689 -9.08 25.24 -25.27
N LEU A 690 -8.11 24.93 -26.14
CA LEU A 690 -6.67 25.02 -25.82
C LEU A 690 -6.12 26.46 -25.76
N ASP A 691 -6.93 27.45 -26.15
CA ASP A 691 -6.63 28.88 -26.12
C ASP A 691 -7.37 29.62 -24.98
N THR A 692 -8.22 28.91 -24.23
CA THR A 692 -8.96 29.44 -23.09
C THR A 692 -7.97 29.83 -21.99
N THR A 693 -8.15 31.03 -21.44
CA THR A 693 -7.35 31.57 -20.34
C THR A 693 -7.90 31.08 -19.00
N PHE A 694 -7.03 30.54 -18.15
CA PHE A 694 -7.34 30.10 -16.79
C PHE A 694 -6.59 30.96 -15.78
N TRP A 695 -7.21 31.21 -14.62
CA TRP A 695 -6.48 31.66 -13.44
C TRP A 695 -5.80 30.46 -12.79
N ILE A 696 -4.46 30.41 -12.83
CA ILE A 696 -3.70 29.23 -12.37
C ILE A 696 -3.28 29.33 -10.89
N ALA A 697 -3.60 30.43 -10.22
CA ALA A 697 -3.40 30.63 -8.79
C ALA A 697 -2.00 30.19 -8.33
N SER A 698 -1.92 29.24 -7.40
CA SER A 698 -0.66 28.76 -6.80
C SER A 698 0.32 28.06 -7.74
N CYS A 699 -0.02 27.81 -9.00
CA CYS A 699 0.97 27.46 -10.03
C CYS A 699 1.99 28.61 -10.25
N THR A 700 1.60 29.86 -9.98
CA THR A 700 2.46 31.06 -10.05
C THR A 700 3.76 30.90 -9.26
N LYS A 701 3.73 30.15 -8.14
CA LYS A 701 4.89 29.93 -7.26
C LYS A 701 6.11 29.37 -8.00
N LEU A 702 5.90 28.54 -9.02
CA LEU A 702 6.98 28.00 -9.86
C LEU A 702 7.68 29.10 -10.66
N ILE A 703 6.93 30.05 -11.22
CA ILE A 703 7.46 31.17 -12.02
C ILE A 703 8.21 32.16 -11.13
N THR A 704 7.66 32.49 -9.97
CA THR A 704 8.34 33.32 -8.95
C THR A 704 9.65 32.69 -8.50
N THR A 705 9.66 31.37 -8.30
CA THR A 705 10.87 30.63 -7.94
C THR A 705 11.92 30.67 -9.04
N ILE A 706 11.54 30.50 -10.31
CA ILE A 706 12.46 30.64 -11.46
C ILE A 706 13.06 32.06 -11.49
N ALA A 707 12.25 33.10 -11.30
CA ALA A 707 12.71 34.49 -11.29
C ALA A 707 13.68 34.80 -10.14
N VAL A 708 13.37 34.34 -8.92
CA VAL A 708 14.28 34.47 -7.76
C VAL A 708 15.58 33.71 -8.01
N LEU A 709 15.52 32.50 -8.57
CA LEU A 709 16.71 31.70 -8.86
C LEU A 709 17.56 32.25 -10.00
N GLN A 710 16.98 32.94 -10.99
CA GLN A 710 17.74 33.73 -11.97
C GLN A 710 18.58 34.82 -11.30
N LEU A 711 18.09 35.44 -10.22
CA LEU A 711 18.82 36.46 -9.47
C LEU A 711 19.82 35.86 -8.48
N VAL A 712 19.56 34.66 -7.92
CA VAL A 712 20.58 33.87 -7.19
C VAL A 712 21.72 33.49 -8.12
N GLU A 713 21.43 33.11 -9.36
CA GLU A 713 22.41 32.80 -10.40
C GLU A 713 23.29 33.97 -10.85
N GLN A 714 22.83 35.20 -10.62
CA GLN A 714 23.57 36.45 -10.84
C GLN A 714 24.33 36.92 -9.60
N GLY A 715 24.12 36.27 -8.44
CA GLY A 715 24.62 36.71 -7.14
C GLY A 715 23.84 37.89 -6.53
N THR A 716 22.75 38.32 -7.15
CA THR A 716 21.93 39.49 -6.75
C THR A 716 21.04 39.19 -5.54
N ILE A 717 20.47 37.97 -5.47
CA ILE A 717 19.77 37.43 -4.30
C ILE A 717 20.66 36.39 -3.62
N GLN A 718 20.76 36.42 -2.29
CA GLN A 718 21.43 35.39 -1.52
C GLN A 718 20.38 34.43 -0.93
N LEU A 719 20.50 33.13 -1.23
CA LEU A 719 19.46 32.14 -0.90
C LEU A 719 19.38 31.83 0.60
N ASP A 720 20.54 31.82 1.28
CA ASP A 720 20.69 31.40 2.68
C ASP A 720 21.08 32.53 3.64
N ASP A 721 21.12 33.78 3.15
CA ASP A 721 21.40 34.96 3.98
C ASP A 721 20.09 35.54 4.53
N ALA A 722 19.95 35.57 5.86
CA ALA A 722 18.79 36.14 6.53
C ALA A 722 18.90 37.66 6.75
N GLU A 723 20.10 38.23 6.83
CA GLU A 723 20.30 39.68 6.89
C GLU A 723 20.04 40.33 5.53
N PHE A 724 20.25 39.60 4.42
CA PHE A 724 19.74 39.99 3.10
C PHE A 724 18.21 40.09 3.09
N VAL A 725 17.50 39.08 3.61
CA VAL A 725 16.04 39.12 3.73
C VAL A 725 15.61 40.28 4.64
N ALA A 726 16.24 40.45 5.80
CA ALA A 726 15.94 41.54 6.73
C ALA A 726 16.22 42.94 6.15
N LYS A 727 17.17 43.08 5.21
CA LYS A 727 17.46 44.34 4.52
C LYS A 727 16.37 44.74 3.54
N PHE A 728 15.82 43.79 2.79
CA PHE A 728 14.81 44.06 1.75
C PHE A 728 13.36 43.82 2.20
N ALA A 729 13.16 43.07 3.29
CA ALA A 729 11.88 42.88 3.97
C ALA A 729 12.05 43.02 5.50
N PRO A 730 12.41 44.23 6.00
CA PRO A 730 12.54 44.49 7.44
C PRO A 730 11.25 44.20 8.23
N GLU A 731 10.10 44.22 7.56
CA GLU A 731 8.80 43.83 8.12
C GLU A 731 8.80 42.36 8.58
N ILE A 732 9.46 41.46 7.84
CA ILE A 732 9.61 40.05 8.27
C ILE A 732 10.40 39.99 9.57
N ARG A 733 11.49 40.77 9.71
CA ARG A 733 12.30 40.81 10.94
C ARG A 733 11.51 41.34 12.15
N ALA A 734 10.53 42.21 11.93
CA ALA A 734 9.71 42.80 12.99
C ALA A 734 8.56 41.90 13.48
N LYS A 735 8.14 40.91 12.67
CA LYS A 735 6.99 40.05 12.99
C LYS A 735 7.21 39.16 14.21
N LYS A 736 6.11 38.91 14.93
CA LYS A 736 6.00 37.93 16.01
C LYS A 736 5.38 36.63 15.49
N VAL A 737 5.71 35.54 16.16
CA VAL A 737 5.17 34.20 15.90
C VAL A 737 4.02 33.91 16.86
N PHE A 738 2.87 33.48 16.33
CA PHE A 738 1.64 33.20 17.07
C PHE A 738 1.31 31.70 16.99
N ALA A 739 2.08 30.87 17.69
CA ALA A 739 2.01 29.42 17.59
C ALA A 739 0.64 28.83 17.99
N ASP A 740 0.02 29.42 19.01
CA ASP A 740 -1.33 29.16 19.50
C ASP A 740 -2.40 30.07 18.86
N GLY A 741 -2.01 30.95 17.93
CA GLY A 741 -2.87 31.98 17.32
C GLY A 741 -3.11 33.24 18.18
N VAL A 742 -2.55 33.33 19.40
CA VAL A 742 -2.88 34.40 20.37
C VAL A 742 -1.63 35.01 21.04
N THR A 743 -0.71 34.18 21.50
CA THR A 743 0.50 34.58 22.23
C THR A 743 1.61 34.96 21.26
N ALA A 744 1.97 36.24 21.23
CA ALA A 744 3.09 36.75 20.45
C ALA A 744 4.44 36.30 21.03
N ALA A 745 5.22 35.56 20.24
CA ALA A 745 6.59 35.15 20.55
C ALA A 745 7.61 35.80 19.60
N GLU A 746 8.86 35.95 20.05
CA GLU A 746 9.98 36.35 19.18
C GLU A 746 10.39 35.23 18.22
N GLN A 747 10.99 35.60 17.09
CA GLN A 747 11.60 34.65 16.15
C GLN A 747 12.88 34.04 16.74
N GLN A 748 12.94 32.70 16.78
CA GLN A 748 14.12 31.96 17.26
C GLN A 748 15.24 31.86 16.21
N LYS A 749 14.89 31.96 14.93
CA LYS A 749 15.79 32.07 13.77
C LYS A 749 15.24 33.16 12.86
N GLN A 750 16.12 33.90 12.18
CA GLN A 750 15.69 34.82 11.11
C GLN A 750 15.33 34.03 9.84
N VAL A 751 14.38 34.54 9.05
CA VAL A 751 13.92 33.95 7.78
C VAL A 751 14.98 34.12 6.67
N THR A 752 15.26 33.06 5.91
CA THR A 752 16.06 33.13 4.66
C THR A 752 15.19 33.01 3.41
N MET A 753 15.73 33.37 2.24
CA MET A 753 15.03 33.18 0.96
C MET A 753 14.75 31.70 0.68
N ARG A 754 15.62 30.77 1.11
CA ARG A 754 15.36 29.33 1.06
C ARG A 754 14.10 28.97 1.86
N MET A 755 13.95 29.48 3.09
CA MET A 755 12.76 29.20 3.90
C MET A 755 11.47 29.72 3.25
N LEU A 756 11.54 30.84 2.52
CA LEU A 756 10.40 31.36 1.76
C LEU A 756 10.00 30.42 0.60
N LEU A 757 10.97 29.99 -0.21
CA LEU A 757 10.72 29.08 -1.34
C LEU A 757 10.40 27.64 -0.90
N ALA A 758 10.95 27.20 0.23
CA ALA A 758 10.74 25.87 0.81
C ALA A 758 9.53 25.78 1.75
N HIS A 759 8.75 26.87 1.91
CA HIS A 759 7.57 26.90 2.78
C HIS A 759 7.87 26.58 4.27
N THR A 760 9.06 26.94 4.75
CA THR A 760 9.48 26.75 6.16
C THR A 760 9.71 28.06 6.91
N ALA A 761 9.37 29.22 6.33
CA ALA A 761 9.47 30.52 6.99
C ALA A 761 8.38 30.77 8.05
N GLY A 762 7.35 29.91 8.13
CA GLY A 762 6.33 29.94 9.18
C GLY A 762 5.09 30.79 8.88
N PHE A 763 4.86 31.20 7.63
CA PHE A 763 3.61 31.84 7.19
C PHE A 763 2.59 30.81 6.70
N GLY A 764 1.33 30.93 7.13
CA GLY A 764 0.18 30.18 6.63
C GLY A 764 -0.68 30.96 5.62
N TYR A 765 -1.81 30.38 5.22
CA TYR A 765 -2.87 30.99 4.41
C TYR A 765 -4.20 30.97 5.18
N ALA A 766 -5.00 32.04 5.09
CA ALA A 766 -6.29 32.18 5.78
C ALA A 766 -7.32 31.10 5.44
N PHE A 767 -7.25 30.50 4.25
CA PHE A 767 -8.17 29.43 3.86
C PHE A 767 -7.78 28.05 4.38
N PHE A 768 -6.54 27.85 4.85
CA PHE A 768 -6.08 26.61 5.49
C PHE A 768 -5.97 26.75 7.01
N ASP A 769 -5.25 27.77 7.51
CA ASP A 769 -4.92 27.89 8.93
C ASP A 769 -5.90 28.81 9.68
N PRO A 770 -6.64 28.32 10.70
CA PRO A 770 -7.58 29.13 11.46
C PRO A 770 -6.91 30.26 12.25
N ARG A 771 -5.62 30.15 12.59
CA ARG A 771 -4.82 31.20 13.24
C ARG A 771 -4.62 32.42 12.33
N VAL A 772 -4.56 32.19 11.02
CA VAL A 772 -4.52 33.25 10.00
C VAL A 772 -5.93 33.76 9.70
N TYR A 773 -6.90 32.85 9.54
CA TYR A 773 -8.30 33.19 9.26
C TYR A 773 -8.90 34.15 10.30
N ALA A 774 -8.63 33.91 11.59
CA ALA A 774 -9.11 34.73 12.70
C ALA A 774 -8.65 36.20 12.66
N GLN A 775 -7.61 36.53 11.88
CA GLN A 775 -7.11 37.91 11.70
C GLN A 775 -7.79 38.67 10.56
N GLY A 776 -8.69 38.04 9.79
CA GLY A 776 -9.36 38.69 8.65
C GLY A 776 -8.38 39.06 7.52
N ILE A 777 -7.49 38.13 7.18
CA ILE A 777 -6.64 38.24 5.99
C ILE A 777 -7.43 37.78 4.76
N ASP A 778 -7.30 38.50 3.64
CA ASP A 778 -7.73 38.03 2.31
C ASP A 778 -6.58 38.23 1.31
N GLU A 779 -5.84 37.17 1.03
CA GLU A 779 -4.63 37.23 0.19
C GLU A 779 -4.93 37.46 -1.31
N PHE A 780 -6.20 37.52 -1.72
CA PHE A 780 -6.61 37.61 -3.13
C PHE A 780 -7.04 39.01 -3.58
N THR A 781 -6.91 40.02 -2.69
CA THR A 781 -7.38 41.40 -2.91
C THR A 781 -6.56 42.26 -3.88
N LEU A 782 -5.30 41.91 -4.17
CA LEU A 782 -4.26 42.78 -4.73
C LEU A 782 -3.75 43.91 -3.82
N ASP A 783 -4.08 43.91 -2.53
CA ASP A 783 -3.41 44.78 -1.56
C ASP A 783 -2.13 44.11 -1.01
N VAL A 784 -1.05 44.88 -0.92
CA VAL A 784 0.21 44.42 -0.32
C VAL A 784 0.08 44.35 1.20
N GLU A 785 -0.78 45.17 1.81
CA GLU A 785 -0.98 45.21 3.26
C GLU A 785 -1.53 43.89 3.81
N GLU A 786 -2.23 43.08 3.02
CA GLU A 786 -2.63 41.71 3.41
C GLU A 786 -1.42 40.81 3.66
N ILE A 787 -0.39 40.92 2.81
CA ILE A 787 0.89 40.20 2.95
C ILE A 787 1.70 40.80 4.10
N LEU A 788 1.74 42.13 4.23
CA LEU A 788 2.47 42.83 5.31
C LEU A 788 1.84 42.59 6.69
N LYS A 789 0.51 42.49 6.80
CA LYS A 789 -0.21 42.30 8.09
C LYS A 789 -0.29 40.83 8.53
N SER A 790 -0.33 39.87 7.60
CA SER A 790 -0.52 38.43 7.90
C SER A 790 0.53 37.87 8.91
N PRO A 791 0.10 37.10 9.93
CA PRO A 791 0.96 36.65 11.01
C PRO A 791 1.92 35.51 10.60
N MET A 792 3.01 35.36 11.36
CA MET A 792 3.77 34.11 11.37
C MET A 792 3.11 33.18 12.39
N VAL A 793 2.81 31.95 11.99
CA VAL A 793 2.08 30.96 12.78
C VAL A 793 2.96 29.83 13.30
N ASN A 794 4.15 29.63 12.70
CA ASN A 794 5.18 28.74 13.23
C ASN A 794 6.55 29.44 13.26
N GLN A 795 7.52 28.87 13.97
CA GLN A 795 8.89 29.40 14.04
C GLN A 795 9.65 29.13 12.72
N PRO A 796 10.49 30.06 12.22
CA PRO A 796 11.27 29.85 11.02
C PRO A 796 12.18 28.61 11.09
N GLY A 797 12.01 27.70 10.14
CA GLY A 797 12.77 26.45 10.06
C GLY A 797 12.54 25.50 11.23
N THR A 798 11.28 25.33 11.68
CA THR A 798 10.86 24.26 12.62
C THR A 798 9.77 23.33 12.07
N THR A 799 9.04 23.74 11.03
CA THR A 799 8.06 22.93 10.28
C THR A 799 7.87 23.51 8.89
N TRP A 800 7.34 22.70 7.97
CA TRP A 800 6.70 23.18 6.75
C TRP A 800 5.31 23.77 7.06
N GLU A 801 4.91 24.82 6.34
CA GLU A 801 3.61 25.49 6.47
C GLU A 801 3.18 26.14 5.14
N TYR A 802 1.92 25.98 4.75
CA TYR A 802 1.45 26.47 3.45
C TYR A 802 0.82 27.86 3.54
N GLY A 803 1.52 28.86 2.98
CA GLY A 803 1.17 30.27 3.12
C GLY A 803 1.85 31.21 2.12
N ILE A 804 1.70 32.52 2.39
CA ILE A 804 2.24 33.67 1.61
C ILE A 804 3.78 33.75 1.48
N ASN A 805 4.50 32.69 1.81
CA ASN A 805 5.96 32.60 1.78
C ASN A 805 6.55 33.03 0.40
N VAL A 806 5.91 32.63 -0.70
CA VAL A 806 6.36 32.96 -2.07
C VAL A 806 5.92 34.36 -2.52
N ASP A 807 4.87 34.94 -1.91
CA ASP A 807 4.49 36.34 -2.11
C ASP A 807 5.56 37.28 -1.54
N TRP A 808 6.11 36.96 -0.36
CA TRP A 808 7.29 37.65 0.20
C TRP A 808 8.53 37.51 -0.69
N ALA A 809 8.78 36.33 -1.27
CA ALA A 809 9.90 36.14 -2.20
C ALA A 809 9.76 37.03 -3.45
N GLY A 810 8.54 37.17 -3.98
CA GLY A 810 8.21 38.10 -5.06
C GLY A 810 8.39 39.57 -4.67
N LEU A 811 7.91 39.98 -3.50
CA LEU A 811 8.07 41.34 -2.98
C LEU A 811 9.54 41.73 -2.77
N ILE A 812 10.37 40.80 -2.28
CA ILE A 812 11.81 40.99 -2.17
C ILE A 812 12.44 41.13 -3.55
N LEU A 813 12.02 40.35 -4.56
CA LEU A 813 12.48 40.51 -5.94
C LEU A 813 12.18 41.92 -6.48
N GLU A 814 10.96 42.45 -6.28
CA GLU A 814 10.63 43.83 -6.70
C GLU A 814 11.55 44.86 -6.03
N ARG A 815 11.75 44.74 -4.71
CA ARG A 815 12.57 45.66 -3.91
C ARG A 815 14.07 45.58 -4.21
N VAL A 816 14.56 44.42 -4.66
CA VAL A 816 15.96 44.18 -5.04
C VAL A 816 16.25 44.68 -6.46
N THR A 817 15.29 44.56 -7.39
CA THR A 817 15.48 44.88 -8.82
C THR A 817 14.95 46.25 -9.22
N GLY A 818 14.06 46.86 -8.43
CA GLY A 818 13.27 48.03 -8.82
C GLY A 818 12.26 47.75 -9.94
N THR A 819 12.04 46.48 -10.30
CA THR A 819 11.19 46.04 -11.41
C THR A 819 9.99 45.26 -10.88
N LYS A 820 8.78 45.55 -11.40
CA LYS A 820 7.56 44.84 -11.02
C LYS A 820 7.60 43.36 -11.44
N LEU A 821 7.05 42.48 -10.61
CA LEU A 821 7.20 41.03 -10.75
C LEU A 821 6.59 40.49 -12.05
N ASN A 822 5.45 41.04 -12.50
CA ASN A 822 4.88 40.69 -13.81
C ASN A 822 5.82 41.11 -14.94
N ASP A 823 6.34 42.34 -14.92
CA ASP A 823 7.21 42.87 -15.97
C ASP A 823 8.57 42.11 -16.02
N TYR A 824 9.09 41.68 -14.87
CA TYR A 824 10.24 40.77 -14.78
C TYR A 824 9.93 39.41 -15.43
N PHE A 825 8.76 38.81 -15.15
CA PHE A 825 8.37 37.54 -15.78
C PHE A 825 8.23 37.67 -17.30
N GLN A 826 7.66 38.77 -17.80
CA GLN A 826 7.54 39.04 -19.24
C GLN A 826 8.93 39.02 -19.90
N GLU A 827 9.88 39.80 -19.41
CA GLU A 827 11.19 39.98 -20.06
C GLU A 827 12.14 38.78 -19.85
N HIS A 828 12.18 38.18 -18.66
CA HIS A 828 13.21 37.20 -18.29
C HIS A 828 12.77 35.73 -18.33
N ILE A 829 11.46 35.45 -18.46
CA ILE A 829 10.93 34.08 -18.54
C ILE A 829 10.06 33.90 -19.79
N PHE A 830 8.98 34.66 -19.95
CA PHE A 830 7.99 34.40 -20.99
C PHE A 830 8.49 34.73 -22.41
N LYS A 831 9.09 35.91 -22.61
CA LYS A 831 9.70 36.31 -23.88
C LYS A 831 10.81 35.34 -24.34
N PRO A 832 11.77 34.91 -23.49
CA PRO A 832 12.71 33.83 -23.83
C PRO A 832 12.07 32.49 -24.21
N LEU A 833 10.89 32.16 -23.69
CA LEU A 833 10.16 30.93 -23.97
C LEU A 833 9.17 31.03 -25.15
N GLY A 834 8.99 32.20 -25.77
CA GLY A 834 7.97 32.39 -26.80
C GLY A 834 6.54 32.22 -26.24
N ILE A 835 6.32 32.75 -25.04
CA ILE A 835 5.03 32.85 -24.33
C ILE A 835 4.53 34.29 -24.48
N THR A 836 3.23 34.47 -24.72
CA THR A 836 2.60 35.76 -25.09
C THR A 836 1.24 36.03 -24.45
N SER A 837 0.51 34.98 -24.04
CA SER A 837 -0.83 35.02 -23.44
C SER A 837 -0.81 34.70 -21.94
N THR A 838 0.29 35.07 -21.26
CA THR A 838 0.52 34.79 -19.84
C THR A 838 0.90 36.07 -19.09
N THR A 839 0.14 36.46 -18.07
CA THR A 839 0.29 37.74 -17.35
C THR A 839 -0.45 37.70 -16.02
N MET A 840 -0.10 38.57 -15.08
CA MET A 840 -0.87 38.78 -13.85
C MET A 840 -2.16 39.60 -14.06
N PHE A 841 -2.22 40.38 -15.14
CA PHE A 841 -3.34 41.26 -15.46
C PHE A 841 -3.82 40.95 -16.89
N PRO A 842 -4.91 40.17 -17.03
CA PRO A 842 -5.37 39.70 -18.34
C PRO A 842 -5.80 40.81 -19.29
N THR A 843 -5.35 40.73 -20.54
CA THR A 843 -5.74 41.64 -21.62
C THR A 843 -7.23 41.49 -21.97
N ALA A 844 -7.81 42.45 -22.71
CA ALA A 844 -9.18 42.35 -23.18
C ALA A 844 -9.48 41.06 -23.98
N GLU A 845 -8.50 40.57 -24.75
CA GLU A 845 -8.60 39.29 -25.49
C GLU A 845 -8.58 38.07 -24.56
N MET A 846 -7.70 38.05 -23.56
CA MET A 846 -7.65 36.99 -22.56
C MET A 846 -8.93 36.94 -21.72
N ARG A 847 -9.51 38.11 -21.39
CA ARG A 847 -10.79 38.22 -20.68
C ARG A 847 -12.00 37.78 -21.53
N ALA A 848 -11.94 37.96 -22.84
CA ALA A 848 -12.96 37.46 -23.76
C ALA A 848 -12.93 35.92 -23.92
N ASN A 849 -11.76 35.31 -23.76
CA ASN A 849 -11.58 33.84 -23.78
C ASN A 849 -11.29 33.27 -22.38
N PHE A 850 -11.91 33.83 -21.33
CA PHE A 850 -11.65 33.43 -19.94
C PHE A 850 -12.58 32.29 -19.47
N ALA A 851 -12.03 31.32 -18.74
CA ALA A 851 -12.82 30.31 -18.03
C ALA A 851 -13.46 30.93 -16.78
N GLY A 852 -14.80 30.95 -16.71
CA GLY A 852 -15.54 31.39 -15.54
C GLY A 852 -15.33 30.46 -14.34
N GLN A 853 -15.52 30.98 -13.12
CA GLN A 853 -15.29 30.22 -11.89
C GLN A 853 -16.57 29.65 -11.29
N HIS A 854 -16.47 28.47 -10.69
CA HIS A 854 -17.61 27.74 -10.15
C HIS A 854 -17.38 27.31 -8.70
N GLN A 855 -18.47 27.16 -7.97
CA GLN A 855 -18.51 26.62 -6.61
C GLN A 855 -19.30 25.31 -6.67
N ARG A 856 -18.73 24.20 -6.20
CA ARG A 856 -19.51 22.99 -5.91
C ARG A 856 -20.25 23.15 -4.59
N ASP A 857 -21.52 22.79 -4.61
CA ASP A 857 -22.38 22.67 -3.45
C ASP A 857 -22.05 21.36 -2.70
N PRO A 858 -21.65 21.40 -1.42
CA PRO A 858 -21.31 20.19 -0.66
C PRO A 858 -22.53 19.33 -0.30
N THR A 859 -23.75 19.84 -0.49
CA THR A 859 -24.99 19.14 -0.15
C THR A 859 -25.62 18.49 -1.38
N THR A 860 -25.70 19.22 -2.51
CA THR A 860 -26.29 18.66 -3.76
C THR A 860 -25.26 18.04 -4.69
N GLY A 861 -23.97 18.32 -4.48
CA GLY A 861 -22.89 17.93 -5.38
C GLY A 861 -22.84 18.73 -6.69
N GLU A 862 -23.78 19.65 -6.92
CA GLU A 862 -23.88 20.44 -8.15
C GLU A 862 -22.92 21.62 -8.18
N ILE A 863 -22.52 22.07 -9.38
CA ILE A 863 -21.75 23.31 -9.54
C ILE A 863 -22.64 24.51 -9.88
N LYS A 864 -22.29 25.66 -9.32
CA LYS A 864 -22.95 26.97 -9.51
C LYS A 864 -21.89 28.02 -9.86
N GLU A 865 -22.22 29.05 -10.62
CA GLU A 865 -21.24 30.12 -10.92
C GLU A 865 -20.96 30.96 -9.67
N ARG A 866 -19.71 31.40 -9.49
CA ARG A 866 -19.29 32.28 -8.39
C ARG A 866 -18.57 33.52 -8.91
N GLU A 867 -18.56 34.59 -8.13
CA GLU A 867 -17.68 35.73 -8.40
C GLU A 867 -16.21 35.28 -8.32
N HIS A 868 -15.38 35.69 -9.28
CA HIS A 868 -14.00 35.22 -9.37
C HIS A 868 -13.20 35.64 -8.12
N LEU A 869 -12.51 34.69 -7.47
CA LEU A 869 -11.78 34.97 -6.21
C LEU A 869 -10.73 36.09 -6.39
N TYR A 870 -10.06 36.12 -7.54
CA TYR A 870 -9.05 37.13 -7.89
C TYR A 870 -9.61 38.23 -8.81
N LYS A 871 -10.88 38.64 -8.60
CA LYS A 871 -11.62 39.58 -9.48
C LYS A 871 -10.93 40.92 -9.71
N ASN A 872 -10.18 41.42 -8.74
CA ASN A 872 -9.53 42.73 -8.85
C ASN A 872 -8.50 42.77 -9.99
N ALA A 873 -7.85 41.64 -10.30
CA ALA A 873 -6.93 41.53 -11.44
C ALA A 873 -7.64 41.52 -12.80
N LEU A 874 -8.89 41.05 -12.86
CA LEU A 874 -9.72 41.08 -14.06
C LEU A 874 -10.28 42.49 -14.35
N ASN A 875 -10.37 43.33 -13.32
CA ASN A 875 -10.93 44.70 -13.39
C ASN A 875 -9.88 45.79 -13.68
N ILE A 876 -8.58 45.45 -13.70
CA ILE A 876 -7.50 46.39 -14.07
C ILE A 876 -7.52 46.64 -15.58
N ASN A 877 -7.45 47.91 -15.98
CA ASN A 877 -7.61 48.34 -17.38
C ASN A 877 -6.50 49.29 -17.88
N SER A 878 -5.63 49.77 -17.01
CA SER A 878 -4.53 50.67 -17.34
C SER A 878 -3.22 50.25 -16.68
N LYS A 879 -2.09 50.57 -17.33
CA LYS A 879 -0.76 50.29 -16.80
C LYS A 879 -0.47 51.05 -15.49
N GLU A 880 -1.16 52.17 -15.24
CA GLU A 880 -1.05 52.90 -13.98
C GLU A 880 -1.70 52.14 -12.80
N GLU A 881 -2.83 51.47 -13.03
CA GLU A 881 -3.45 50.57 -12.04
C GLU A 881 -2.58 49.32 -11.81
N GLU A 882 -2.05 48.70 -12.87
CA GLU A 882 -1.13 47.55 -12.74
C GLU A 882 0.05 47.86 -11.81
N GLN A 883 0.73 49.00 -12.00
CA GLN A 883 1.92 49.36 -11.23
C GLN A 883 1.61 49.71 -9.76
N LYS A 884 0.36 50.08 -9.44
CA LYS A 884 -0.12 50.33 -8.08
C LYS A 884 -0.55 49.06 -7.34
N ALA A 885 -1.02 48.05 -8.08
CA ALA A 885 -1.46 46.78 -7.51
C ALA A 885 -0.29 45.95 -6.93
N PHE A 886 -0.62 45.05 -5.99
CA PHE A 886 0.32 44.02 -5.55
C PHE A 886 0.42 42.88 -6.57
N HIS A 887 1.65 42.58 -7.00
CA HIS A 887 1.93 41.48 -7.92
C HIS A 887 2.17 40.18 -7.12
N SER A 888 1.11 39.41 -6.89
CA SER A 888 1.19 38.17 -6.09
C SER A 888 2.10 37.12 -6.74
N GLY A 889 3.28 36.91 -6.16
CA GLY A 889 4.17 35.80 -6.49
C GLY A 889 3.61 34.43 -6.07
N GLY A 890 2.63 34.40 -5.16
CA GLY A 890 1.97 33.19 -4.69
C GLY A 890 0.73 32.77 -5.47
N ALA A 891 0.05 33.68 -6.19
CA ALA A 891 -1.24 33.40 -6.83
C ALA A 891 -1.55 34.19 -8.13
N GLY A 892 -0.68 35.09 -8.59
CA GLY A 892 -1.08 36.16 -9.52
C GLY A 892 -1.38 35.79 -10.98
N LEU A 893 -0.87 34.68 -11.52
CA LEU A 893 -0.88 34.46 -12.97
C LEU A 893 -2.18 33.91 -13.57
N PHE A 894 -2.44 34.39 -14.78
CA PHE A 894 -3.38 33.86 -15.76
C PHE A 894 -2.60 33.39 -17.00
N THR A 895 -3.00 32.28 -17.59
CA THR A 895 -2.29 31.64 -18.73
C THR A 895 -3.23 30.74 -19.52
N LYS A 896 -2.82 30.40 -20.75
CA LYS A 896 -3.29 29.21 -21.46
C LYS A 896 -2.54 27.97 -20.92
N PRO A 897 -3.16 26.78 -20.77
CA PRO A 897 -2.45 25.57 -20.31
C PRO A 897 -1.33 25.14 -21.28
N THR A 898 -1.52 25.41 -22.57
CA THR A 898 -0.55 25.21 -23.66
C THR A 898 0.71 26.07 -23.51
N GLU A 899 0.60 27.32 -23.05
CA GLU A 899 1.76 28.17 -22.78
C GLU A 899 2.49 27.77 -21.49
N TYR A 900 1.75 27.44 -20.43
CA TYR A 900 2.37 26.97 -19.18
C TYR A 900 3.17 25.68 -19.39
N ALA A 901 2.72 24.79 -20.29
CA ALA A 901 3.48 23.61 -20.70
C ALA A 901 4.86 23.94 -21.29
N LYS A 902 5.07 25.12 -21.92
CA LYS A 902 6.42 25.54 -22.39
C LYS A 902 7.39 25.76 -21.22
N VAL A 903 6.92 26.25 -20.07
CA VAL A 903 7.73 26.36 -18.85
C VAL A 903 8.10 24.97 -18.33
N LEU A 904 7.14 24.05 -18.32
CA LEU A 904 7.38 22.65 -17.91
C LEU A 904 8.38 21.96 -18.85
N ALA A 905 8.30 22.23 -20.16
CA ALA A 905 9.26 21.75 -21.16
C ALA A 905 10.70 22.26 -20.89
N MET A 906 10.84 23.51 -20.46
CA MET A 906 12.14 24.09 -20.09
C MET A 906 12.75 23.42 -18.84
N LEU A 907 11.92 23.01 -17.88
CA LEU A 907 12.35 22.26 -16.69
C LEU A 907 12.67 20.78 -16.99
N LEU A 908 11.95 20.14 -17.93
CA LEU A 908 12.30 18.80 -18.45
C LEU A 908 13.67 18.74 -19.14
N ASN A 909 14.14 19.90 -19.64
CA ASN A 909 15.39 20.10 -20.37
C ASN A 909 16.39 20.96 -19.56
N ASP A 910 16.38 20.80 -18.24
CA ASP A 910 17.45 21.25 -17.35
C ASP A 910 17.77 22.75 -17.49
N GLY A 911 16.71 23.56 -17.63
CA GLY A 911 16.78 25.02 -17.67
C GLY A 911 16.77 25.63 -19.08
N LYS A 912 16.62 24.82 -20.14
CA LYS A 912 16.68 25.26 -21.54
C LYS A 912 15.37 24.99 -22.29
N SER A 913 14.86 25.99 -23.00
CA SER A 913 13.75 25.83 -23.93
C SER A 913 14.09 24.87 -25.08
N PRO A 914 13.28 23.85 -25.36
CA PRO A 914 13.45 23.02 -26.56
C PRO A 914 12.98 23.74 -27.84
N GLU A 915 12.01 24.67 -27.73
CA GLU A 915 11.42 25.40 -28.87
C GLU A 915 12.29 26.58 -29.31
N THR A 916 12.66 27.46 -28.38
CA THR A 916 13.42 28.69 -28.69
C THR A 916 14.93 28.53 -28.52
N GLY A 917 15.38 27.42 -27.92
CA GLY A 917 16.78 27.18 -27.58
C GLY A 917 17.33 28.06 -26.43
N ALA A 918 16.57 29.03 -25.93
CA ALA A 918 16.98 29.94 -24.87
C ALA A 918 17.21 29.20 -23.53
N ARG A 919 18.21 29.63 -22.76
CA ARG A 919 18.46 29.13 -21.40
C ARG A 919 17.88 30.10 -20.37
N VAL A 920 16.90 29.64 -19.59
CA VAL A 920 16.21 30.40 -18.54
C VAL A 920 16.88 30.21 -17.19
N LEU A 921 17.44 29.01 -16.92
CA LEU A 921 18.22 28.65 -15.73
C LEU A 921 19.41 27.76 -16.11
N LYS A 922 20.43 27.67 -15.26
CA LYS A 922 21.50 26.65 -15.34
C LYS A 922 20.95 25.29 -14.88
N GLU A 923 21.52 24.22 -15.45
CA GLU A 923 21.25 22.82 -15.08
C GLU A 923 21.48 22.57 -13.57
N SER A 924 22.53 23.15 -12.99
CA SER A 924 22.80 23.11 -11.54
C SER A 924 21.67 23.70 -10.69
N THR A 925 20.98 24.71 -11.20
CA THR A 925 19.90 25.41 -10.51
C THR A 925 18.59 24.65 -10.61
N VAL A 926 18.30 24.04 -11.77
CA VAL A 926 17.18 23.10 -11.91
C VAL A 926 17.42 21.82 -11.09
N LYS A 927 18.68 21.39 -10.92
CA LYS A 927 19.02 20.34 -9.96
C LYS A 927 18.72 20.77 -8.53
N LEU A 928 19.14 21.97 -8.11
CA LEU A 928 18.87 22.53 -6.77
C LEU A 928 17.36 22.65 -6.48
N MET A 929 16.53 23.01 -7.47
CA MET A 929 15.06 22.98 -7.33
C MET A 929 14.53 21.59 -6.98
N TRP A 930 15.19 20.54 -7.47
CA TRP A 930 14.86 19.12 -7.27
C TRP A 930 15.59 18.47 -6.08
N GLU A 931 16.24 19.23 -5.22
CA GLU A 931 16.75 18.74 -3.93
C GLU A 931 15.63 18.85 -2.89
N ASN A 932 15.36 17.80 -2.11
CA ASN A 932 14.37 17.88 -1.03
C ASN A 932 14.87 18.84 0.06
N GLN A 933 14.15 19.94 0.27
CA GLN A 933 14.50 21.01 1.21
C GLN A 933 14.05 20.72 2.64
N ILE A 934 13.27 19.65 2.88
CA ILE A 934 12.71 19.26 4.18
C ILE A 934 12.85 17.75 4.49
N PRO A 935 14.04 17.13 4.34
CA PRO A 935 14.23 15.69 4.57
C PRO A 935 13.84 15.22 5.99
N GLU A 936 13.85 16.12 6.97
CA GLU A 936 13.38 15.91 8.34
C GLU A 936 11.86 15.87 8.53
N HIS A 937 11.08 16.27 7.50
CA HIS A 937 9.61 16.27 7.52
C HIS A 937 8.98 15.32 6.47
N PRO A 938 9.30 14.00 6.47
CA PRO A 938 8.88 13.05 5.42
C PRO A 938 7.36 12.75 5.36
N ASN A 939 6.56 13.36 6.24
CA ASN A 939 5.10 13.22 6.33
C ASN A 939 4.37 14.58 6.32
N PHE A 940 5.01 15.66 5.87
CA PHE A 940 4.50 17.04 6.02
C PHE A 940 3.08 17.29 5.46
N ALA A 941 2.64 16.49 4.49
CA ALA A 941 1.31 16.55 3.88
C ALA A 941 0.44 15.35 4.24
N ARG A 942 0.56 14.81 5.47
CA ARG A 942 -0.29 13.77 6.05
C ARG A 942 -0.91 14.24 7.36
N GLY A 943 -2.21 14.02 7.55
CA GLY A 943 -2.89 14.27 8.82
C GLY A 943 -3.01 15.75 9.23
N GLY A 944 -3.02 16.67 8.26
CA GLY A 944 -3.26 18.09 8.54
C GLY A 944 -4.69 18.35 9.06
N PRO A 945 -4.91 19.48 9.78
CA PRO A 945 -6.25 19.88 10.21
C PRO A 945 -7.16 20.16 8.99
N PRO A 946 -8.49 20.07 9.15
CA PRO A 946 -9.41 20.51 8.11
C PRO A 946 -9.23 22.02 7.81
N PRO A 947 -9.35 22.45 6.54
CA PRO A 947 -9.12 23.82 6.14
C PRO A 947 -10.07 24.80 6.83
N ALA A 948 -9.52 25.93 7.28
CA ALA A 948 -10.27 27.01 7.94
C ALA A 948 -11.43 27.58 7.10
N ASN A 949 -11.34 27.55 5.77
CA ASN A 949 -12.43 27.95 4.88
C ASN A 949 -12.81 26.82 3.90
N THR A 950 -13.84 26.06 4.26
CA THR A 950 -14.37 24.93 3.48
C THR A 950 -15.00 25.32 2.14
N THR A 951 -15.25 26.62 1.88
CA THR A 951 -15.68 27.08 0.55
C THR A 951 -14.51 27.19 -0.44
N LEU A 952 -13.27 27.25 0.06
CA LEU A 952 -12.06 27.44 -0.75
C LEU A 952 -11.19 26.17 -0.81
N ALA A 953 -11.22 25.30 0.21
CA ALA A 953 -10.55 24.00 0.19
C ALA A 953 -11.37 22.91 0.90
N ASN A 954 -11.33 21.68 0.39
CA ASN A 954 -11.87 20.49 1.06
C ASN A 954 -10.85 19.92 2.07
N PRO A 955 -11.31 19.23 3.13
CA PRO A 955 -10.43 18.39 3.95
C PRO A 955 -9.75 17.31 3.09
N ALA A 956 -8.41 17.24 3.15
CA ALA A 956 -7.60 16.28 2.42
C ALA A 956 -6.60 15.59 3.37
N PRO A 957 -6.87 14.35 3.84
CA PRO A 957 -6.01 13.66 4.81
C PRO A 957 -4.57 13.41 4.33
N GLU A 958 -4.38 13.22 3.02
CA GLU A 958 -3.08 13.29 2.35
C GLU A 958 -3.26 13.92 0.95
N LEU A 959 -2.38 14.83 0.55
CA LEU A 959 -2.49 15.54 -0.74
C LEU A 959 -2.22 14.66 -1.98
N TYR A 960 -1.48 13.55 -1.82
CA TYR A 960 -1.22 12.56 -2.87
C TYR A 960 -0.93 11.20 -2.22
N PRO A 961 -1.97 10.46 -1.79
CA PRO A 961 -1.82 9.20 -1.07
C PRO A 961 -1.08 8.15 -1.91
N GLN A 962 -0.24 7.35 -1.25
CA GLN A 962 0.60 6.34 -1.88
C GLN A 962 0.67 5.08 -1.01
N GLU A 963 0.55 3.92 -1.65
CA GLU A 963 0.63 2.62 -0.97
C GLU A 963 1.95 2.47 -0.20
N GLY A 964 1.87 2.03 1.06
CA GLY A 964 3.03 1.88 1.95
C GLY A 964 3.56 3.19 2.54
N ASN A 965 2.86 4.32 2.37
CA ASN A 965 3.19 5.64 2.92
C ASN A 965 4.68 6.06 2.75
N PRO A 966 5.22 6.04 1.51
CA PRO A 966 6.61 6.43 1.25
C PRO A 966 6.88 7.88 1.69
N PRO A 967 8.16 8.23 1.99
CA PRO A 967 8.54 9.60 2.33
C PRO A 967 8.10 10.61 1.27
N GLN A 968 7.51 11.71 1.74
CA GLN A 968 7.19 12.89 0.95
C GLN A 968 8.41 13.84 0.94
N GLY A 969 8.47 14.76 -0.03
CA GLY A 969 9.46 15.85 -0.02
C GLY A 969 8.93 17.14 -0.63
N TRP A 970 9.66 18.23 -0.41
CA TRP A 970 9.38 19.53 -1.00
C TRP A 970 10.64 20.07 -1.68
N GLY A 971 10.53 20.42 -2.96
CA GLY A 971 11.60 21.09 -3.70
C GLY A 971 11.64 22.58 -3.41
N LEU A 972 12.14 23.38 -4.34
CA LEU A 972 11.89 24.83 -4.30
C LEU A 972 10.51 25.13 -4.89
N SER A 973 9.53 25.31 -3.99
CA SER A 973 8.12 25.65 -4.24
C SER A 973 7.29 24.62 -5.04
N PHE A 974 7.54 23.32 -4.83
CA PHE A 974 6.67 22.24 -5.30
C PHE A 974 6.81 20.98 -4.46
N PHE A 975 5.79 20.12 -4.51
CA PHE A 975 5.82 18.79 -3.90
C PHE A 975 6.68 17.84 -4.74
N MET A 976 7.43 16.96 -4.08
CA MET A 976 8.17 15.87 -4.70
C MET A 976 7.61 14.50 -4.32
N THR A 977 7.11 13.75 -5.31
CA THR A 977 6.81 12.32 -5.13
C THR A 977 8.13 11.55 -5.15
N ILE A 978 8.69 11.22 -3.98
CA ILE A 978 10.05 10.63 -3.87
C ILE A 978 10.11 9.21 -4.43
N ALA A 979 9.06 8.41 -4.20
CA ALA A 979 8.86 7.10 -4.82
C ALA A 979 8.11 7.22 -6.17
N PRO A 980 8.08 6.18 -7.02
CA PRO A 980 7.18 6.12 -8.17
C PRO A 980 5.71 6.14 -7.73
N GLY A 981 4.87 6.91 -8.43
CA GLY A 981 3.46 7.11 -8.07
C GLY A 981 2.50 6.10 -8.72
N MET A 982 1.31 5.93 -8.12
CA MET A 982 0.30 4.95 -8.57
C MET A 982 -0.20 5.14 -10.02
N THR A 983 -0.06 6.35 -10.57
CA THR A 983 -0.40 6.67 -11.96
C THR A 983 0.63 6.15 -12.96
N GLY A 984 1.84 5.79 -12.52
CA GLY A 984 2.96 5.40 -13.37
C GLY A 984 4.06 6.46 -13.51
N ARG A 985 3.87 7.65 -12.90
CA ARG A 985 4.92 8.67 -12.76
C ARG A 985 6.15 8.11 -12.04
N GLY A 986 7.33 8.55 -12.46
CA GLY A 986 8.64 8.18 -11.91
C GLY A 986 8.93 8.77 -10.53
N ALA A 987 10.04 8.33 -9.96
CA ALA A 987 10.58 8.83 -8.70
C ALA A 987 11.10 10.27 -8.86
N ASN A 988 10.97 11.07 -7.79
CA ASN A 988 11.31 12.50 -7.76
C ASN A 988 10.53 13.35 -8.79
N THR A 989 9.30 12.94 -9.11
CA THR A 989 8.37 13.76 -9.91
C THR A 989 7.99 15.01 -9.11
N ALA A 990 8.26 16.19 -9.68
CA ALA A 990 7.82 17.46 -9.13
C ALA A 990 6.38 17.74 -9.56
N TRP A 991 5.53 18.23 -8.65
CA TRP A 991 4.17 18.65 -9.00
C TRP A 991 3.64 19.69 -8.01
N TRP A 992 2.70 20.52 -8.44
CA TRP A 992 1.91 21.37 -7.55
C TRP A 992 0.56 21.75 -8.17
N ALA A 993 -0.22 22.56 -7.46
CA ALA A 993 -1.57 22.92 -7.85
C ALA A 993 -1.91 24.40 -7.64
N GLY A 994 -2.93 24.86 -8.38
CA GLY A 994 -3.71 26.07 -8.13
C GLY A 994 -5.03 25.75 -7.44
N ILE A 995 -5.50 26.66 -6.57
CA ILE A 995 -6.66 26.44 -5.68
C ILE A 995 -7.94 26.08 -6.44
N ALA A 996 -8.16 26.65 -7.64
CA ALA A 996 -9.28 26.32 -8.52
C ALA A 996 -9.08 24.99 -9.28
N ASN A 997 -8.58 23.96 -8.59
CA ASN A 997 -8.29 22.61 -9.09
C ASN A 997 -7.56 22.59 -10.45
N VAL A 998 -6.40 23.25 -10.49
CA VAL A 998 -5.43 23.19 -11.61
C VAL A 998 -4.21 22.42 -11.11
N PHE A 999 -3.77 21.36 -11.79
CA PHE A 999 -2.64 20.52 -11.34
C PHE A 999 -1.59 20.39 -12.45
N TRP A 1000 -0.30 20.57 -12.12
CA TRP A 1000 0.81 20.38 -13.05
C TRP A 1000 1.86 19.41 -12.48
N TRP A 1001 2.58 18.69 -13.35
CA TRP A 1001 3.70 17.84 -12.95
C TRP A 1001 4.84 17.86 -13.98
N VAL A 1002 6.05 17.54 -13.52
CA VAL A 1002 7.28 17.39 -14.30
C VAL A 1002 8.01 16.12 -13.84
N ASP A 1003 7.93 15.09 -14.66
CA ASP A 1003 8.59 13.80 -14.48
C ASP A 1003 9.87 13.75 -15.33
N ARG A 1004 11.00 14.04 -14.69
CA ARG A 1004 12.33 14.05 -15.35
C ARG A 1004 12.86 12.64 -15.62
N GLU A 1005 12.32 11.61 -14.96
CA GLU A 1005 12.70 10.19 -15.13
C GLU A 1005 12.09 9.62 -16.42
N LYS A 1006 10.78 9.80 -16.61
CA LYS A 1006 10.08 9.38 -17.84
C LYS A 1006 10.22 10.40 -18.98
N GLY A 1007 10.59 11.64 -18.67
CA GLY A 1007 10.75 12.73 -19.65
C GLY A 1007 9.43 13.34 -20.11
N VAL A 1008 8.46 13.39 -19.20
CA VAL A 1008 7.06 13.75 -19.45
C VAL A 1008 6.65 14.86 -18.49
N ALA A 1009 5.88 15.83 -18.98
CA ALA A 1009 5.27 16.84 -18.13
C ALA A 1009 3.85 17.14 -18.60
N GLY A 1010 3.04 17.74 -17.73
CA GLY A 1010 1.69 18.11 -18.11
C GLY A 1010 0.99 19.01 -17.11
N ILE A 1011 -0.17 19.48 -17.52
CA ILE A 1011 -1.10 20.30 -16.76
C ILE A 1011 -2.53 19.88 -17.09
N ILE A 1012 -3.36 19.78 -16.05
CA ILE A 1012 -4.82 19.72 -16.15
C ILE A 1012 -5.40 20.98 -15.48
N ALA A 1013 -6.31 21.66 -16.16
CA ALA A 1013 -6.86 22.94 -15.73
C ALA A 1013 -8.39 22.91 -15.70
N SER A 1014 -8.94 23.40 -14.59
CA SER A 1014 -10.37 23.67 -14.35
C SER A 1014 -10.51 25.07 -13.71
N GLN A 1015 -11.73 25.47 -13.34
CA GLN A 1015 -11.98 26.66 -12.50
C GLN A 1015 -13.01 26.40 -11.39
N VAL A 1016 -13.05 25.17 -10.84
CA VAL A 1016 -14.01 24.81 -9.77
C VAL A 1016 -13.36 24.93 -8.39
N LEU A 1017 -14.11 25.46 -7.42
CA LEU A 1017 -13.82 25.47 -5.99
C LEU A 1017 -14.86 24.64 -5.22
N PRO A 1018 -14.54 24.10 -4.03
CA PRO A 1018 -13.27 24.21 -3.30
C PRO A 1018 -12.12 23.39 -3.91
N PHE A 1019 -10.88 23.72 -3.54
CA PHE A 1019 -9.69 22.90 -3.84
C PHE A 1019 -9.85 21.47 -3.30
N GLY A 1020 -9.36 20.47 -4.02
CA GLY A 1020 -9.59 19.06 -3.68
C GLY A 1020 -10.98 18.60 -4.12
N ASP A 1021 -11.43 19.03 -5.29
CA ASP A 1021 -12.76 18.72 -5.81
C ASP A 1021 -12.93 17.21 -6.10
N VAL A 1022 -14.04 16.66 -5.60
CA VAL A 1022 -14.33 15.22 -5.60
C VAL A 1022 -14.52 14.60 -6.99
N LYS A 1023 -14.67 15.42 -8.04
CA LYS A 1023 -14.73 14.98 -9.44
C LYS A 1023 -13.38 15.20 -10.14
N ILE A 1024 -12.73 16.33 -9.89
CA ILE A 1024 -11.53 16.74 -10.65
C ILE A 1024 -10.27 16.04 -10.14
N VAL A 1025 -10.14 15.74 -8.83
CA VAL A 1025 -8.97 14.99 -8.32
C VAL A 1025 -8.93 13.56 -8.90
N PRO A 1026 -10.03 12.78 -8.92
CA PRO A 1026 -10.08 11.52 -9.66
C PRO A 1026 -9.81 11.68 -11.16
N ALA A 1027 -10.37 12.72 -11.82
CA ALA A 1027 -10.13 12.97 -13.24
C ALA A 1027 -8.64 13.22 -13.55
N TRP A 1028 -7.94 14.00 -12.72
CA TRP A 1028 -6.50 14.21 -12.83
C TRP A 1028 -5.71 12.91 -12.70
N VAL A 1029 -5.96 12.13 -11.64
CA VAL A 1029 -5.27 10.86 -11.37
C VAL A 1029 -5.51 9.86 -12.51
N MET A 1030 -6.75 9.74 -13.00
CA MET A 1030 -7.08 8.83 -14.10
C MET A 1030 -6.52 9.31 -15.45
N ALA A 1031 -6.51 10.60 -15.74
CA ALA A 1031 -5.93 11.14 -16.98
C ALA A 1031 -4.38 11.06 -16.99
N GLU A 1032 -3.72 11.33 -15.86
CA GLU A 1032 -2.28 11.09 -15.70
C GLU A 1032 -1.96 9.59 -15.87
N LYS A 1033 -2.77 8.70 -15.27
CA LYS A 1033 -2.59 7.26 -15.43
C LYS A 1033 -2.77 6.79 -16.88
N ALA A 1034 -3.80 7.28 -17.57
CA ALA A 1034 -4.06 6.99 -18.97
C ALA A 1034 -2.91 7.45 -19.91
N LEU A 1035 -2.26 8.57 -19.58
CA LEU A 1035 -1.04 9.03 -20.25
C LEU A 1035 0.12 8.03 -20.05
N TYR A 1036 0.49 7.69 -18.81
CA TYR A 1036 1.62 6.79 -18.56
C TYR A 1036 1.38 5.35 -19.00
N ASP A 1037 0.15 4.84 -18.93
CA ASP A 1037 -0.20 3.53 -19.49
C ASP A 1037 -0.16 3.53 -21.03
N GLY A 1038 -0.43 4.67 -21.68
CA GLY A 1038 -0.27 4.86 -23.13
C GLY A 1038 1.17 5.15 -23.60
N LEU A 1039 2.14 5.20 -22.69
CA LEU A 1039 3.57 5.33 -22.98
C LEU A 1039 4.36 4.02 -22.77
N LYS A 1040 3.66 2.92 -22.46
CA LYS A 1040 4.18 1.55 -22.36
C LYS A 1040 4.03 0.82 -23.71
#